data_AF-A0A833GM74-F1
#
_entry.id   AF-A0A833GM74-F1
#
_cell.length_a   1.000
_cell.length_b   1.000
_cell.length_c   1.000
_cell.angle_alpha   90.00
_cell.angle_beta   90.00
_cell.angle_gamma   90.00
#
_symmetry.space_group_name_H-M   'P 1'
#
loop_
_entity.id
_entity.type
_entity.pdbx_description
1 polymer ?
#
loop_
_entity_poly.entity_id
_entity_poly.type
_entity_poly.pdbx_seq_one_letter_code
_entity_poly.pdbx_strand_id
1 'polypeptide(L)'
;MQTYKGTNQHPPSVRSQCGSTASRIVAAATVAILALHWPPEAHSAQIDIAGPAGSVEFGTSVTVLPNGNFVVTDPKATVEGKTYAGAVYLYSPDGSLISRLTGAHSVDRVGSGGVIVVGNSNFVVLSPSWNPADVSYVGAATWVNGTTGLDGEVTESNSLVGSHANDAVGLRAITLSNGHYVVLSSLWNEGRGAATWGDGDAPTVGEVGSTNSLYGTTPNDNVGLAATALNNGNYVVVSPIWQNGVADSGFGAVTWRDGSGPSPAAVSGLNSLHGTTVGDRIGVGGVTALANGNFVVDSRYWGNGVPGSHVGAVTWISGTTGQPTGAVTITNSLYGTQPNQSVGYPILALSDGNYVVNNRFWNNMTGAALWGNGVTGTLHGPYAGADGLSGANQNDEVGQYGVALENGEYLVVSQRWASTTGAITKCAANGACTGIVTAANSLTSNGPGGGYGLSAVALRDGNYVVSDSTWGDGINNKLGAVMWMDKDDVLSGQIDPGQALIGTHANDQVGDRILAVADGNYVVASLYVRSGEVRRAVTWVRGGGLGKGSVTEFNSFTGTPTAPIGADIIALADGNYVIRSEQWSSSGVSNAGAITLANGRQRLVGHVAAWNSVTGNVAEGGSLLVHDYDPTRQRLVVGKRKENKVTLLTMEQIFADNFEP
;
A
#
# COMPACT_ATOMS: atom_id res chain seq x y z
N MET A 1 23.97 -47.25 -54.20
CA MET A 1 24.53 -47.14 -55.57
C MET A 1 24.79 -45.65 -55.86
N GLN A 2 25.70 -45.34 -56.80
CA GLN A 2 25.90 -44.04 -57.51
C GLN A 2 25.23 -42.81 -56.83
N THR A 3 25.92 -41.92 -56.11
CA THR A 3 27.18 -41.20 -56.40
C THR A 3 27.12 -40.35 -57.66
N TYR A 4 27.14 -39.02 -57.48
CA TYR A 4 27.50 -38.03 -58.52
C TYR A 4 28.66 -37.17 -57.99
N LYS A 5 29.51 -36.65 -58.88
CA LYS A 5 30.72 -35.87 -58.52
C LYS A 5 30.64 -34.44 -59.02
N GLY A 6 31.30 -33.52 -58.30
CA GLY A 6 31.53 -32.13 -58.74
C GLY A 6 32.62 -31.48 -57.89
N THR A 7 33.88 -31.56 -58.34
CA THR A 7 35.07 -31.03 -57.65
C THR A 7 35.68 -29.86 -58.41
N ASN A 8 36.25 -28.86 -57.71
CA ASN A 8 37.40 -28.01 -58.12
C ASN A 8 37.60 -26.86 -57.09
N GLN A 9 38.78 -26.28 -56.80
CA GLN A 9 40.17 -26.78 -56.69
C GLN A 9 40.86 -26.01 -55.53
N HIS A 10 42.10 -26.35 -55.18
CA HIS A 10 42.82 -25.79 -54.00
C HIS A 10 44.28 -25.38 -54.34
N PRO A 11 45.10 -24.89 -53.38
CA PRO A 11 45.78 -23.59 -53.43
C PRO A 11 47.21 -23.66 -54.04
N PRO A 12 48.11 -22.68 -53.74
CA PRO A 12 49.27 -23.12 -52.95
C PRO A 12 49.91 -22.09 -51.98
N SER A 13 50.19 -22.56 -50.74
CA SER A 13 51.46 -22.35 -49.98
C SER A 13 51.82 -20.94 -49.44
N VAL A 14 52.63 -20.75 -48.38
CA VAL A 14 53.39 -21.62 -47.42
C VAL A 14 53.18 -21.05 -45.97
N ARG A 15 53.83 -21.37 -44.83
CA ARG A 15 55.02 -22.14 -44.34
C ARG A 15 54.72 -22.54 -42.86
N SER A 16 55.25 -23.55 -42.15
CA SER A 16 56.61 -24.13 -41.96
C SER A 16 57.61 -23.19 -41.26
N GLN A 17 58.37 -23.53 -40.21
CA GLN A 17 58.59 -24.77 -39.40
C GLN A 17 59.49 -24.39 -38.17
N CYS A 18 59.81 -25.18 -37.12
CA CYS A 18 59.48 -26.54 -36.64
C CYS A 18 59.90 -26.71 -35.14
N GLY A 19 59.35 -27.70 -34.40
CA GLY A 19 60.02 -28.35 -33.25
C GLY A 19 59.46 -28.06 -31.83
N SER A 20 59.63 -28.93 -30.82
CA SER A 20 60.20 -30.30 -30.85
C SER A 20 59.72 -31.21 -29.70
N THR A 21 59.65 -32.51 -29.98
CA THR A 21 59.59 -33.64 -29.03
C THR A 21 60.84 -33.75 -28.13
N ALA A 22 60.91 -34.54 -27.05
CA ALA A 22 59.93 -35.12 -26.11
C ALA A 22 60.69 -35.87 -24.99
N SER A 23 60.11 -36.08 -23.81
CA SER A 23 60.40 -37.26 -22.95
C SER A 23 59.36 -37.43 -21.82
N ARG A 24 59.35 -38.60 -21.17
CA ARG A 24 58.48 -38.94 -20.02
C ARG A 24 59.23 -38.73 -18.70
N ILE A 25 58.57 -38.12 -17.70
CA ILE A 25 58.93 -38.23 -16.29
C ILE A 25 57.65 -38.54 -15.50
N VAL A 26 57.71 -39.54 -14.62
CA VAL A 26 56.70 -39.78 -13.57
C VAL A 26 57.12 -38.97 -12.36
N ALA A 27 56.29 -38.05 -11.90
CA ALA A 27 56.53 -37.23 -10.72
C ALA A 27 55.35 -37.38 -9.74
N ALA A 28 55.64 -37.72 -8.50
CA ALA A 28 54.64 -37.83 -7.44
C ALA A 28 54.79 -36.65 -6.46
N ALA A 29 53.66 -36.03 -6.12
CA ALA A 29 53.42 -35.15 -4.97
C ALA A 29 54.46 -34.05 -4.64
N THR A 30 54.10 -32.80 -4.97
CA THR A 30 54.36 -31.65 -4.09
C THR A 30 53.10 -30.81 -4.01
N VAL A 31 52.62 -30.48 -2.81
CA VAL A 31 51.39 -29.69 -2.63
C VAL A 31 51.69 -28.21 -2.87
N ALA A 32 51.32 -27.71 -4.04
CA ALA A 32 51.23 -26.27 -4.27
C ALA A 32 49.88 -25.77 -3.72
N ILE A 33 49.91 -25.05 -2.59
CA ILE A 33 48.76 -24.29 -2.14
C ILE A 33 48.61 -23.09 -3.09
N LEU A 34 47.82 -23.25 -4.16
CA LEU A 34 47.23 -22.09 -4.81
C LEU A 34 46.28 -21.46 -3.80
N ALA A 35 46.67 -20.29 -3.28
CA ALA A 35 45.70 -19.35 -2.76
C ALA A 35 44.78 -18.98 -3.95
N LEU A 36 43.60 -19.59 -3.99
CA LEU A 36 42.49 -19.08 -4.79
C LEU A 36 42.19 -17.69 -4.26
N HIS A 37 42.72 -16.68 -4.96
CA HIS A 37 42.35 -15.31 -4.74
C HIS A 37 40.93 -15.18 -5.27
N TRP A 38 39.94 -15.43 -4.41
CA TRP A 38 38.56 -15.06 -4.69
C TRP A 38 38.55 -13.60 -5.16
N PRO A 39 37.80 -13.24 -6.22
CA PRO A 39 37.53 -11.84 -6.48
C PRO A 39 36.86 -11.26 -5.22
N PRO A 40 37.14 -9.99 -4.86
CA PRO A 40 36.40 -9.35 -3.78
C PRO A 40 34.91 -9.43 -4.12
N GLU A 41 34.09 -9.85 -3.14
CA GLU A 41 32.64 -9.94 -3.32
C GLU A 41 32.12 -8.58 -3.78
N ALA A 42 31.25 -8.58 -4.81
CA ALA A 42 30.66 -7.36 -5.34
C ALA A 42 29.62 -6.84 -4.32
N HIS A 43 30.09 -6.10 -3.33
CA HIS A 43 29.23 -5.49 -2.32
C HIS A 43 28.34 -4.43 -2.97
N SER A 44 27.02 -4.49 -2.75
CA SER A 44 26.14 -3.37 -3.10
C SER A 44 26.64 -2.08 -2.44
N ALA A 45 26.81 -1.03 -3.25
CA ALA A 45 27.27 0.27 -2.78
C ALA A 45 26.20 0.97 -1.93
N GLN A 46 26.33 0.83 -0.60
CA GLN A 46 25.59 1.66 0.35
C GLN A 46 26.28 3.03 0.51
N ILE A 47 25.50 4.11 0.47
CA ILE A 47 25.96 5.49 0.73
C ILE A 47 25.25 6.02 1.96
N ASP A 48 26.01 6.29 3.02
CA ASP A 48 25.51 6.86 4.28
C ASP A 48 25.60 8.39 4.26
N ILE A 49 24.45 9.04 4.38
CA ILE A 49 24.30 10.50 4.50
C ILE A 49 23.98 10.82 5.96
N ALA A 50 24.93 11.46 6.65
CA ALA A 50 24.74 11.92 8.01
C ALA A 50 23.85 13.18 8.05
N GLY A 51 23.03 13.30 9.10
CA GLY A 51 22.23 14.49 9.37
C GLY A 51 23.11 15.74 9.56
N PRO A 52 22.72 16.91 9.00
CA PRO A 52 23.46 18.15 9.18
C PRO A 52 23.60 18.60 10.65
N ALA A 53 24.48 19.58 10.89
CA ALA A 53 24.71 20.10 12.24
C ALA A 53 23.40 20.60 12.88
N GLY A 54 23.11 20.12 14.09
CA GLY A 54 21.86 20.38 14.81
C GLY A 54 20.77 19.33 14.61
N SER A 55 20.98 18.31 13.78
CA SER A 55 20.02 17.21 13.60
C SER A 55 19.77 16.37 14.85
N VAL A 56 18.53 15.88 15.00
CA VAL A 56 18.08 15.12 16.19
C VAL A 56 17.31 13.85 15.82
N GLU A 57 16.44 13.89 14.79
CA GLU A 57 15.78 12.71 14.22
C GLU A 57 15.82 12.74 12.68
N PHE A 58 16.98 13.03 12.10
CA PHE A 58 17.19 13.09 10.64
C PHE A 58 16.94 11.75 9.95
N GLY A 59 16.07 11.76 8.93
CA GLY A 59 15.52 10.55 8.34
C GLY A 59 14.22 10.10 9.03
N THR A 60 13.43 11.03 9.57
CA THR A 60 12.10 10.73 10.15
C THR A 60 11.07 10.40 9.09
N SER A 61 11.13 11.09 7.96
CA SER A 61 10.52 10.69 6.69
C SER A 61 11.57 10.80 5.60
N VAL A 62 11.47 9.93 4.60
CA VAL A 62 12.18 10.05 3.33
C VAL A 62 11.16 9.92 2.20
N THR A 63 11.33 10.68 1.12
CA THR A 63 10.40 10.67 -0.01
C THR A 63 11.18 10.89 -1.31
N VAL A 64 11.08 9.96 -2.24
CA VAL A 64 11.69 10.06 -3.58
C VAL A 64 10.74 10.84 -4.49
N LEU A 65 11.29 11.82 -5.20
CA LEU A 65 10.57 12.61 -6.19
C LEU A 65 10.75 11.96 -7.59
N PRO A 66 9.80 12.09 -8.52
CA PRO A 66 9.89 11.46 -9.85
C PRO A 66 11.09 11.90 -10.72
N ASN A 67 11.75 13.03 -10.41
CA ASN A 67 13.02 13.45 -11.03
C ASN A 67 14.26 12.68 -10.47
N GLY A 68 14.10 11.93 -9.39
CA GLY A 68 15.15 11.19 -8.69
C GLY A 68 15.80 11.92 -7.51
N ASN A 69 15.45 13.19 -7.29
CA ASN A 69 15.80 13.87 -6.04
C ASN A 69 15.02 13.22 -4.87
N PHE A 70 15.48 13.40 -3.65
CA PHE A 70 14.74 12.92 -2.48
C PHE A 70 14.71 13.94 -1.35
N VAL A 71 13.60 13.94 -0.62
CA VAL A 71 13.33 14.82 0.50
C VAL A 71 13.53 14.05 1.80
N VAL A 72 14.16 14.69 2.79
CA VAL A 72 14.41 14.12 4.11
C VAL A 72 13.89 15.07 5.18
N THR A 73 13.10 14.57 6.13
CA THR A 73 12.63 15.38 7.28
C THR A 73 13.42 15.08 8.55
N ASP A 74 13.65 16.14 9.32
CA ASP A 74 14.13 16.13 10.70
C ASP A 74 13.29 17.12 11.52
N PRO A 75 12.07 16.74 11.93
CA PRO A 75 11.16 17.64 12.66
C PRO A 75 11.63 17.95 14.08
N LYS A 76 12.78 17.41 14.53
CA LYS A 76 13.41 17.74 15.80
C LYS A 76 14.75 18.46 15.66
N ALA A 77 15.17 18.81 14.44
CA ALA A 77 16.37 19.61 14.22
C ALA A 77 16.37 20.87 15.09
N THR A 78 17.50 21.12 15.75
CA THR A 78 17.78 22.37 16.46
C THR A 78 18.49 23.31 15.50
N VAL A 79 17.83 24.41 15.13
CA VAL A 79 18.28 25.34 14.10
C VAL A 79 18.70 26.63 14.78
N GLU A 80 19.97 27.03 14.68
CA GLU A 80 20.45 28.32 15.25
C GLU A 80 20.20 28.48 16.78
N GLY A 81 20.06 27.36 17.50
CA GLY A 81 19.69 27.33 18.92
C GLY A 81 18.18 27.23 19.20
N LYS A 82 17.32 27.43 18.19
CA LYS A 82 15.86 27.19 18.22
C LYS A 82 15.61 25.68 18.32
N THR A 83 15.21 25.18 19.48
CA THR A 83 15.09 23.74 19.74
C THR A 83 13.80 23.17 19.16
N TYR A 84 13.90 22.06 18.42
CA TYR A 84 12.78 21.48 17.66
C TYR A 84 12.09 22.44 16.68
N ALA A 85 12.82 23.43 16.13
CA ALA A 85 12.35 24.21 14.99
C ALA A 85 12.04 23.31 13.77
N GLY A 86 12.80 22.22 13.64
CA GLY A 86 12.66 21.26 12.56
C GLY A 86 13.27 21.75 11.25
N ALA A 87 13.56 20.80 10.38
CA ALA A 87 14.16 21.04 9.07
C ALA A 87 13.69 20.01 8.05
N VAL A 88 13.58 20.45 6.80
CA VAL A 88 13.39 19.59 5.63
C VAL A 88 14.47 19.89 4.62
N TYR A 89 15.06 18.83 4.08
CA TYR A 89 16.22 18.86 3.22
C TYR A 89 15.89 18.22 1.88
N LEU A 90 16.17 18.91 0.77
CA LEU A 90 16.10 18.36 -0.59
C LEU A 90 17.51 17.94 -1.02
N TYR A 91 17.67 16.69 -1.45
CA TYR A 91 18.92 16.12 -1.94
C TYR A 91 18.81 15.69 -3.40
N SER A 92 19.91 15.82 -4.15
CA SER A 92 20.08 15.24 -5.48
C SER A 92 20.25 13.72 -5.42
N PRO A 93 20.13 12.97 -6.54
CA PRO A 93 20.07 11.51 -6.52
C PRO A 93 21.37 10.84 -6.03
N ASP A 94 22.48 11.57 -6.04
CA ASP A 94 23.80 11.14 -5.55
C ASP A 94 24.04 11.43 -4.05
N GLY A 95 23.13 12.13 -3.39
CA GLY A 95 23.24 12.51 -1.98
C GLY A 95 23.81 13.92 -1.72
N SER A 96 24.05 14.73 -2.75
CA SER A 96 24.43 16.14 -2.57
C SER A 96 23.22 16.98 -2.12
N LEU A 97 23.41 17.89 -1.15
CA LEU A 97 22.33 18.76 -0.68
C LEU A 97 22.00 19.83 -1.73
N ILE A 98 20.72 19.96 -2.09
CA ILE A 98 20.19 21.01 -2.97
C ILE A 98 19.70 22.20 -2.13
N SER A 99 18.85 21.96 -1.13
CA SER A 99 18.12 23.03 -0.42
C SER A 99 17.66 22.63 0.98
N ARG A 100 17.39 23.62 1.85
CA ARG A 100 17.02 23.45 3.26
C ARG A 100 15.97 24.47 3.73
N LEU A 101 14.80 23.96 4.11
CA LEU A 101 13.70 24.70 4.73
C LEU A 101 13.67 24.43 6.26
N THR A 102 13.42 25.44 7.10
CA THR A 102 13.41 25.32 8.57
C THR A 102 12.27 26.06 9.28
N GLY A 103 12.04 25.75 10.56
CA GLY A 103 11.23 26.59 11.45
C GLY A 103 11.95 27.87 11.86
N ALA A 104 11.17 28.90 12.21
CA ALA A 104 11.66 30.20 12.69
C ALA A 104 11.75 30.25 14.22
N HIS A 105 10.91 29.47 14.90
CA HIS A 105 10.80 29.40 16.35
C HIS A 105 11.15 28.00 16.87
N SER A 106 11.44 27.91 18.18
CA SER A 106 11.46 26.62 18.85
C SER A 106 10.08 25.94 18.74
N VAL A 107 10.06 24.61 18.70
CA VAL A 107 8.86 23.74 18.57
C VAL A 107 7.99 23.88 17.31
N ASP A 108 8.37 24.67 16.30
CA ASP A 108 7.69 24.69 14.99
C ASP A 108 7.63 23.31 14.30
N ARG A 109 8.66 22.48 14.51
CA ARG A 109 8.80 21.11 13.98
C ARG A 109 8.45 21.02 12.49
N VAL A 110 9.07 21.86 11.67
CA VAL A 110 8.85 21.88 10.22
C VAL A 110 9.11 20.49 9.61
N GLY A 111 8.16 20.01 8.79
CA GLY A 111 8.14 18.66 8.23
C GLY A 111 7.59 17.56 9.16
N SER A 112 6.98 17.90 10.30
CA SER A 112 6.40 16.93 11.25
C SER A 112 5.15 16.20 10.75
N GLY A 113 4.42 16.77 9.80
CA GLY A 113 3.33 16.09 9.07
C GLY A 113 3.82 15.24 7.89
N GLY A 114 5.14 15.23 7.63
CA GLY A 114 5.73 14.59 6.46
C GLY A 114 5.71 15.47 5.22
N VAL A 115 5.64 14.84 4.06
CA VAL A 115 5.71 15.46 2.73
C VAL A 115 4.76 14.72 1.78
N ILE A 116 4.10 15.45 0.87
CA ILE A 116 3.41 14.84 -0.30
C ILE A 116 4.07 15.31 -1.60
N VAL A 117 4.17 14.43 -2.59
CA VAL A 117 4.65 14.76 -3.95
C VAL A 117 3.49 15.37 -4.75
N VAL A 118 3.75 16.45 -5.49
CA VAL A 118 2.75 17.20 -6.28
C VAL A 118 3.35 17.70 -7.60
N GLY A 119 2.51 18.05 -8.56
CA GLY A 119 2.90 18.60 -9.86
C GLY A 119 3.91 17.74 -10.61
N ASN A 120 4.75 18.37 -11.44
CA ASN A 120 5.87 17.69 -12.08
C ASN A 120 7.09 17.60 -11.15
N SER A 121 7.04 16.65 -10.20
CA SER A 121 8.09 16.39 -9.21
C SER A 121 8.31 17.48 -8.14
N ASN A 122 7.33 18.33 -7.88
CA ASN A 122 7.34 19.24 -6.73
C ASN A 122 6.86 18.52 -5.46
N PHE A 123 6.89 19.21 -4.31
CA PHE A 123 6.39 18.63 -3.07
C PHE A 123 5.80 19.68 -2.11
N VAL A 124 4.96 19.23 -1.19
CA VAL A 124 4.40 20.08 -0.12
C VAL A 124 4.88 19.55 1.23
N VAL A 125 5.55 20.42 1.98
CA VAL A 125 6.00 20.16 3.35
C VAL A 125 4.85 20.42 4.32
N LEU A 126 4.56 19.43 5.16
CA LEU A 126 3.46 19.46 6.12
C LEU A 126 3.99 19.75 7.53
N SER A 127 3.56 20.86 8.14
CA SER A 127 4.12 21.38 9.40
C SER A 127 3.01 21.80 10.39
N PRO A 128 2.18 20.87 10.89
CA PRO A 128 1.03 21.18 11.75
C PRO A 128 1.37 21.73 13.15
N SER A 129 2.65 21.77 13.53
CA SER A 129 3.13 22.40 14.77
C SER A 129 3.78 23.78 14.56
N TRP A 130 3.78 24.31 13.32
CA TRP A 130 4.38 25.62 13.02
C TRP A 130 3.61 26.77 13.69
N ASN A 131 4.33 27.79 14.14
CA ASN A 131 3.80 28.91 14.92
C ASN A 131 4.29 30.26 14.33
N PRO A 132 3.40 31.21 14.01
CA PRO A 132 3.77 32.62 14.02
C PRO A 132 4.11 33.06 15.45
N ALA A 133 4.69 34.26 15.62
CA ALA A 133 5.30 34.68 16.88
C ALA A 133 4.38 34.62 18.13
N ASP A 134 3.09 34.89 17.96
CA ASP A 134 2.13 35.08 19.07
C ASP A 134 1.00 34.01 19.14
N VAL A 135 0.94 33.04 18.23
CA VAL A 135 -0.16 32.05 18.16
C VAL A 135 0.38 30.63 17.97
N SER A 136 -0.05 29.68 18.81
CA SER A 136 0.49 28.32 18.83
C SER A 136 -0.34 27.30 18.06
N TYR A 137 0.33 26.33 17.43
CA TYR A 137 -0.29 25.25 16.63
C TYR A 137 -1.21 25.75 15.52
N VAL A 138 -0.85 26.88 14.89
CA VAL A 138 -1.52 27.40 13.69
C VAL A 138 -1.31 26.45 12.51
N GLY A 139 -0.08 25.94 12.38
CA GLY A 139 0.34 25.02 11.34
C GLY A 139 0.55 25.68 9.97
N ALA A 140 1.32 25.00 9.13
CA ALA A 140 1.66 25.43 7.78
C ALA A 140 1.71 24.24 6.79
N ALA A 141 1.32 24.51 5.54
CA ALA A 141 1.61 23.68 4.39
C ALA A 141 2.40 24.51 3.37
N THR A 142 3.68 24.14 3.15
CA THR A 142 4.63 24.90 2.33
C THR A 142 4.90 24.17 1.02
N TRP A 143 4.57 24.75 -0.13
CA TRP A 143 4.94 24.19 -1.43
C TRP A 143 6.41 24.46 -1.73
N VAL A 144 7.10 23.48 -2.30
CA VAL A 144 8.53 23.51 -2.63
C VAL A 144 8.77 22.93 -4.02
N ASN A 145 9.54 23.65 -4.85
CA ASN A 145 9.97 23.14 -6.14
C ASN A 145 10.96 21.98 -5.95
N GLY A 146 10.69 20.81 -6.52
CA GLY A 146 11.53 19.63 -6.28
C GLY A 146 12.84 19.57 -7.06
N THR A 147 13.18 20.62 -7.82
CA THR A 147 14.44 20.75 -8.56
C THR A 147 15.33 21.85 -7.98
N THR A 148 14.77 23.01 -7.61
CA THR A 148 15.51 24.13 -7.01
C THR A 148 15.40 24.23 -5.50
N GLY A 149 14.39 23.60 -4.90
CA GLY A 149 14.08 23.73 -3.48
C GLY A 149 13.45 25.08 -3.09
N LEU A 150 13.51 25.37 -1.80
CA LEU A 150 13.08 26.60 -1.14
C LEU A 150 13.93 26.76 0.14
N ASP A 151 14.90 27.67 0.11
CA ASP A 151 15.81 27.91 1.24
C ASP A 151 15.27 28.96 2.20
N GLY A 152 15.46 28.71 3.50
CA GLY A 152 15.11 29.65 4.57
C GLY A 152 14.06 29.13 5.53
N GLU A 153 13.27 30.03 6.10
CA GLU A 153 12.27 29.71 7.12
C GLU A 153 10.85 29.60 6.54
N VAL A 154 10.00 28.79 7.18
CA VAL A 154 8.55 28.73 6.90
C VAL A 154 7.88 30.02 7.39
N THR A 155 7.12 30.67 6.51
CA THR A 155 6.45 31.95 6.76
C THR A 155 5.04 32.01 6.16
N GLU A 156 4.22 32.93 6.66
CA GLU A 156 2.91 33.28 6.11
C GLU A 156 2.97 33.72 4.63
N SER A 157 4.13 34.20 4.18
CA SER A 157 4.38 34.64 2.79
C SER A 157 4.80 33.51 1.83
N ASN A 158 5.16 32.33 2.33
CA ASN A 158 5.55 31.16 1.51
C ASN A 158 4.68 29.91 1.73
N SER A 159 3.70 29.97 2.64
CA SER A 159 2.90 28.82 3.06
C SER A 159 1.41 29.13 3.14
N LEU A 160 0.58 28.09 3.00
CA LEU A 160 -0.81 28.11 3.45
C LEU A 160 -0.82 27.86 4.96
N VAL A 161 -1.43 28.76 5.74
CA VAL A 161 -1.40 28.76 7.22
C VAL A 161 -2.80 28.84 7.82
N GLY A 162 -2.94 28.48 9.10
CA GLY A 162 -4.14 28.82 9.87
C GLY A 162 -4.17 30.30 10.26
N SER A 163 -5.12 30.68 11.10
CA SER A 163 -5.16 32.01 11.75
C SER A 163 -5.53 31.97 13.23
N HIS A 164 -5.93 30.80 13.74
CA HIS A 164 -6.31 30.57 15.14
C HIS A 164 -5.46 29.47 15.78
N ALA A 165 -5.36 29.50 17.11
CA ALA A 165 -4.59 28.50 17.83
C ALA A 165 -5.21 27.10 17.71
N ASN A 166 -4.38 26.09 17.44
CA ASN A 166 -4.77 24.70 17.15
C ASN A 166 -5.49 24.46 15.81
N ASP A 167 -5.46 25.41 14.86
CA ASP A 167 -5.92 25.16 13.48
C ASP A 167 -5.17 23.99 12.81
N ALA A 168 -3.90 23.79 13.18
CA ALA A 168 -3.02 22.71 12.75
C ALA A 168 -2.99 22.50 11.22
N VAL A 169 -2.95 23.59 10.44
CA VAL A 169 -2.89 23.51 8.97
C VAL A 169 -1.67 22.70 8.53
N GLY A 170 -1.87 21.86 7.51
CA GLY A 170 -0.89 20.85 7.13
C GLY A 170 -0.90 19.59 8.01
N LEU A 171 -1.93 19.33 8.82
CA LEU A 171 -2.08 18.05 9.52
C LEU A 171 -2.18 16.87 8.54
N ARG A 172 -2.89 17.05 7.42
CA ARG A 172 -3.03 16.09 6.31
C ARG A 172 -3.17 16.84 4.98
N ALA A 173 -2.80 16.18 3.90
CA ALA A 173 -3.11 16.59 2.53
C ALA A 173 -3.28 15.35 1.63
N ILE A 174 -3.87 15.52 0.45
CA ILE A 174 -3.90 14.52 -0.62
C ILE A 174 -3.40 15.10 -1.94
N THR A 175 -2.68 14.30 -2.73
CA THR A 175 -2.37 14.61 -4.13
C THR A 175 -3.50 14.12 -5.04
N LEU A 176 -3.81 14.89 -6.08
CA LEU A 176 -4.82 14.58 -7.08
C LEU A 176 -4.18 13.92 -8.31
N SER A 177 -4.96 13.17 -9.08
CA SER A 177 -4.49 12.45 -10.27
C SER A 177 -4.05 13.36 -11.44
N ASN A 178 -4.33 14.66 -11.36
CA ASN A 178 -3.85 15.70 -12.27
C ASN A 178 -2.60 16.45 -11.75
N GLY A 179 -2.05 16.06 -10.59
CA GLY A 179 -0.85 16.64 -10.00
C GLY A 179 -1.10 17.76 -8.98
N HIS A 180 -2.26 18.43 -8.99
CA HIS A 180 -2.61 19.39 -7.94
C HIS A 180 -2.89 18.70 -6.59
N TYR A 181 -3.15 19.45 -5.52
CA TYR A 181 -3.33 18.88 -4.18
C TYR A 181 -4.46 19.54 -3.37
N VAL A 182 -4.82 18.92 -2.25
CA VAL A 182 -5.81 19.45 -1.31
C VAL A 182 -5.27 19.33 0.12
N VAL A 183 -5.14 20.45 0.82
CA VAL A 183 -4.81 20.49 2.25
C VAL A 183 -6.08 20.29 3.07
N LEU A 184 -6.01 19.41 4.07
CA LEU A 184 -7.14 18.99 4.90
C LEU A 184 -6.94 19.50 6.33
N SER A 185 -7.54 20.66 6.61
CA SER A 185 -7.42 21.40 7.87
C SER A 185 -8.67 21.18 8.73
N SER A 186 -8.97 19.93 9.08
CA SER A 186 -10.25 19.57 9.72
C SER A 186 -10.43 20.07 11.16
N LEU A 187 -9.38 20.62 11.77
CA LEU A 187 -9.41 21.28 13.08
C LEU A 187 -9.61 22.80 13.00
N TRP A 188 -9.47 23.39 11.81
CA TRP A 188 -9.53 24.84 11.58
C TRP A 188 -10.76 25.49 12.20
N ASN A 189 -10.53 26.61 12.91
CA ASN A 189 -11.53 27.50 13.48
C ASN A 189 -12.56 26.74 14.33
N GLU A 190 -12.12 26.27 15.50
CA GLU A 190 -12.94 25.50 16.46
C GLU A 190 -13.51 24.20 15.86
N GLY A 191 -12.74 23.52 15.00
CA GLY A 191 -13.19 22.30 14.34
C GLY A 191 -14.32 22.51 13.33
N ARG A 192 -14.58 23.73 12.83
CA ARG A 192 -15.39 23.92 11.62
C ARG A 192 -14.80 23.12 10.46
N GLY A 193 -13.47 23.15 10.37
CA GLY A 193 -12.69 22.44 9.38
C GLY A 193 -12.74 23.10 8.00
N ALA A 194 -11.72 22.80 7.21
CA ALA A 194 -11.57 23.28 5.85
C ALA A 194 -10.85 22.27 4.95
N ALA A 195 -11.15 22.31 3.65
CA ALA A 195 -10.39 21.65 2.59
C ALA A 195 -10.01 22.70 1.53
N THR A 196 -8.71 22.97 1.39
CA THR A 196 -8.14 24.01 0.51
C THR A 196 -7.46 23.35 -0.68
N TRP A 197 -7.90 23.65 -1.90
CA TRP A 197 -7.18 23.23 -3.11
C TRP A 197 -5.89 24.05 -3.28
N GLY A 198 -4.82 23.41 -3.73
CA GLY A 198 -3.54 24.04 -4.02
C GLY A 198 -2.92 23.51 -5.31
N ASP A 199 -2.18 24.38 -6.01
CA ASP A 199 -1.60 24.06 -7.31
C ASP A 199 -0.31 23.24 -7.18
N GLY A 200 -0.25 22.06 -7.81
CA GLY A 200 0.95 21.22 -7.82
C GLY A 200 2.17 21.88 -8.48
N ASP A 201 1.98 22.86 -9.36
CA ASP A 201 3.07 23.53 -10.08
C ASP A 201 3.36 24.97 -9.61
N ALA A 202 2.65 25.49 -8.59
CA ALA A 202 2.86 26.83 -8.06
C ALA A 202 2.57 26.97 -6.54
N PRO A 203 3.27 27.89 -5.81
CA PRO A 203 3.01 28.09 -4.38
C PRO A 203 1.57 28.50 -4.05
N THR A 204 0.93 27.75 -3.16
CA THR A 204 -0.37 28.12 -2.56
C THR A 204 -0.12 28.70 -1.17
N VAL A 205 -0.50 29.96 -0.94
CA VAL A 205 -0.09 30.75 0.24
C VAL A 205 -1.24 31.55 0.87
N GLY A 206 -1.06 31.97 2.13
CA GLY A 206 -2.01 32.80 2.89
C GLY A 206 -2.85 32.02 3.91
N GLU A 207 -3.77 32.70 4.58
CA GLU A 207 -4.64 32.08 5.59
C GLU A 207 -5.72 31.17 4.97
N VAL A 208 -5.99 30.03 5.62
CA VAL A 208 -7.17 29.19 5.35
C VAL A 208 -8.45 29.95 5.71
N GLY A 209 -9.40 30.04 4.77
CA GLY A 209 -10.67 30.73 5.00
C GLY A 209 -11.72 30.56 3.91
N SER A 210 -12.82 31.30 4.04
CA SER A 210 -13.99 31.23 3.16
C SER A 210 -13.73 31.73 1.72
N THR A 211 -12.57 32.33 1.46
CA THR A 211 -12.14 32.84 0.15
C THR A 211 -11.35 31.81 -0.68
N ASN A 212 -10.79 30.76 -0.06
CA ASN A 212 -9.96 29.76 -0.75
C ASN A 212 -10.38 28.29 -0.49
N SER A 213 -11.23 28.03 0.50
CA SER A 213 -11.52 26.67 0.98
C SER A 213 -12.99 26.26 0.85
N LEU A 214 -13.25 24.95 0.77
CA LEU A 214 -14.52 24.39 1.24
C LEU A 214 -14.48 24.37 2.78
N TYR A 215 -15.48 24.92 3.47
CA TYR A 215 -15.44 25.12 4.94
C TYR A 215 -16.74 24.78 5.68
N GLY A 216 -16.62 24.46 6.96
CA GLY A 216 -17.76 24.24 7.87
C GLY A 216 -18.31 25.54 8.47
N THR A 217 -19.59 25.54 8.84
CA THR A 217 -20.29 26.72 9.37
C THR A 217 -20.56 26.63 10.88
N THR A 218 -20.42 25.43 11.45
CA THR A 218 -20.65 25.12 12.87
C THR A 218 -19.34 24.57 13.49
N PRO A 219 -18.94 24.99 14.70
CA PRO A 219 -17.83 24.35 15.42
C PRO A 219 -18.05 22.84 15.55
N ASN A 220 -17.00 22.04 15.36
CA ASN A 220 -17.04 20.56 15.22
C ASN A 220 -17.72 19.99 13.97
N ASP A 221 -17.96 20.77 12.90
CA ASP A 221 -18.35 20.22 11.59
C ASP A 221 -17.27 19.30 10.97
N ASN A 222 -16.00 19.51 11.34
CA ASN A 222 -14.78 18.85 10.87
C ASN A 222 -14.75 18.63 9.35
N VAL A 223 -15.09 19.67 8.58
CA VAL A 223 -14.99 19.62 7.12
C VAL A 223 -13.56 19.31 6.69
N GLY A 224 -13.40 18.36 5.77
CA GLY A 224 -12.07 17.86 5.37
C GLY A 224 -11.50 16.75 6.26
N LEU A 225 -12.28 16.12 7.17
CA LEU A 225 -11.80 15.00 7.99
C LEU A 225 -11.21 13.85 7.13
N ALA A 226 -11.72 13.64 5.92
CA ALA A 226 -11.03 12.90 4.87
C ALA A 226 -11.37 13.51 3.49
N ALA A 227 -10.58 13.14 2.48
CA ALA A 227 -10.94 13.32 1.09
C ALA A 227 -10.39 12.16 0.24
N THR A 228 -11.04 11.89 -0.89
CA THR A 228 -10.65 10.90 -1.89
C THR A 228 -10.38 11.60 -3.21
N ALA A 229 -9.18 11.44 -3.78
CA ALA A 229 -8.90 11.82 -5.16
C ALA A 229 -9.58 10.85 -6.13
N LEU A 230 -10.15 11.36 -7.21
CA LEU A 230 -10.77 10.57 -8.28
C LEU A 230 -9.79 10.38 -9.45
N ASN A 231 -10.05 9.38 -10.30
CA ASN A 231 -9.21 9.06 -11.46
C ASN A 231 -9.32 10.05 -12.62
N ASN A 232 -10.08 11.14 -12.47
CA ASN A 232 -10.33 12.17 -13.49
C ASN A 232 -9.90 13.59 -13.05
N GLY A 233 -8.91 13.68 -12.15
CA GLY A 233 -8.39 14.93 -11.57
C GLY A 233 -9.22 15.50 -10.41
N ASN A 234 -10.50 15.17 -10.30
CA ASN A 234 -11.41 15.72 -9.29
C ASN A 234 -11.24 15.08 -7.90
N TYR A 235 -11.93 15.61 -6.89
CA TYR A 235 -11.86 15.08 -5.52
C TYR A 235 -13.20 15.13 -4.78
N VAL A 236 -13.33 14.30 -3.76
CA VAL A 236 -14.52 14.21 -2.90
C VAL A 236 -14.11 14.42 -1.46
N VAL A 237 -14.65 15.45 -0.82
CA VAL A 237 -14.43 15.77 0.59
C VAL A 237 -15.48 15.08 1.45
N VAL A 238 -15.05 14.44 2.54
CA VAL A 238 -15.87 13.63 3.44
C VAL A 238 -15.84 14.25 4.83
N SER A 239 -17.02 14.66 5.30
CA SER A 239 -17.23 15.43 6.54
C SER A 239 -18.29 14.71 7.38
N PRO A 240 -17.99 13.52 7.95
CA PRO A 240 -19.00 12.57 8.41
C PRO A 240 -19.65 12.94 9.73
N ILE A 241 -19.23 14.04 10.38
CA ILE A 241 -19.87 14.59 11.57
C ILE A 241 -20.48 15.99 11.33
N TRP A 242 -20.55 16.45 10.08
CA TRP A 242 -21.16 17.74 9.70
C TRP A 242 -22.58 17.89 10.26
N GLN A 243 -22.87 19.08 10.80
CA GLN A 243 -23.99 19.33 11.70
C GLN A 243 -25.18 20.07 11.07
N ASN A 244 -25.05 20.57 9.84
CA ASN A 244 -26.12 21.30 9.14
C ASN A 244 -26.73 22.46 9.97
N GLY A 245 -25.91 23.14 10.79
CA GLY A 245 -26.34 24.22 11.69
C GLY A 245 -27.02 23.76 12.99
N VAL A 246 -27.13 22.46 13.25
CA VAL A 246 -27.72 21.88 14.48
C VAL A 246 -26.64 21.16 15.27
N ALA A 247 -26.21 21.75 16.39
CA ALA A 247 -25.13 21.22 17.23
C ALA A 247 -25.31 19.74 17.60
N ASP A 248 -24.20 19.00 17.64
CA ASP A 248 -24.09 17.58 18.03
C ASP A 248 -24.91 16.59 17.18
N SER A 249 -25.51 17.04 16.05
CA SER A 249 -26.40 16.21 15.23
C SER A 249 -25.69 15.14 14.41
N GLY A 250 -24.49 15.42 13.88
CA GLY A 250 -23.69 14.46 13.11
C GLY A 250 -24.43 13.84 11.92
N PHE A 251 -25.17 14.63 11.14
CA PHE A 251 -25.82 14.17 9.90
C PHE A 251 -24.78 13.65 8.89
N GLY A 252 -23.61 14.30 8.84
CA GLY A 252 -22.55 14.03 7.88
C GLY A 252 -22.85 14.58 6.49
N ALA A 253 -21.78 14.88 5.75
CA ALA A 253 -21.82 15.41 4.40
C ALA A 253 -20.68 14.85 3.53
N VAL A 254 -20.98 14.62 2.26
CA VAL A 254 -20.01 14.27 1.21
C VAL A 254 -20.16 15.26 0.06
N THR A 255 -19.07 15.95 -0.30
CA THR A 255 -19.05 17.08 -1.23
C THR A 255 -18.05 16.79 -2.36
N TRP A 256 -18.49 16.75 -3.62
CA TRP A 256 -17.57 16.63 -4.77
C TRP A 256 -17.04 18.01 -5.15
N ARG A 257 -15.78 18.09 -5.56
CA ARG A 257 -15.13 19.32 -5.98
C ARG A 257 -14.40 19.08 -7.30
N ASP A 258 -14.50 20.08 -8.18
CA ASP A 258 -13.64 20.18 -9.35
C ASP A 258 -12.18 20.31 -8.90
N GLY A 259 -11.30 19.49 -9.48
CA GLY A 259 -9.87 19.45 -9.17
C GLY A 259 -9.00 20.33 -10.05
N SER A 260 -9.56 21.10 -10.98
CA SER A 260 -8.80 21.97 -11.90
C SER A 260 -8.55 23.40 -11.36
N GLY A 261 -8.95 23.71 -10.12
CA GLY A 261 -8.76 25.04 -9.55
C GLY A 261 -9.43 25.26 -8.19
N PRO A 262 -9.13 26.40 -7.53
CA PRO A 262 -9.69 26.72 -6.23
C PRO A 262 -11.19 27.02 -6.36
N SER A 263 -12.00 26.32 -5.57
CA SER A 263 -13.45 26.50 -5.58
C SER A 263 -13.98 26.61 -4.14
N PRO A 264 -14.00 27.81 -3.53
CA PRO A 264 -14.47 28.01 -2.16
C PRO A 264 -15.99 27.84 -2.03
N ALA A 265 -16.46 27.31 -0.89
CA ALA A 265 -17.88 27.30 -0.51
C ALA A 265 -18.07 26.88 0.96
N ALA A 266 -19.21 27.23 1.55
CA ALA A 266 -19.70 26.53 2.75
C ALA A 266 -20.25 25.13 2.38
N VAL A 267 -20.06 24.13 3.24
CA VAL A 267 -20.77 22.84 3.14
C VAL A 267 -22.27 23.05 3.43
N SER A 268 -23.14 22.49 2.59
CA SER A 268 -24.60 22.64 2.69
C SER A 268 -25.34 21.48 2.00
N GLY A 269 -26.63 21.32 2.28
CA GLY A 269 -27.47 20.35 1.55
C GLY A 269 -27.65 20.66 0.04
N LEU A 270 -27.25 21.85 -0.42
CA LEU A 270 -27.30 22.26 -1.83
C LEU A 270 -26.05 21.84 -2.64
N ASN A 271 -24.98 21.41 -1.98
CA ASN A 271 -23.72 20.98 -2.62
C ASN A 271 -23.14 19.67 -2.05
N SER A 272 -23.86 19.02 -1.15
CA SER A 272 -23.41 17.77 -0.51
C SER A 272 -24.53 16.74 -0.43
N LEU A 273 -24.16 15.45 -0.56
CA LEU A 273 -25.01 14.33 -0.13
C LEU A 273 -24.95 14.30 1.40
N HIS A 274 -26.11 14.32 2.06
CA HIS A 274 -26.17 14.52 3.51
C HIS A 274 -27.22 13.65 4.23
N GLY A 275 -27.06 13.55 5.55
CA GLY A 275 -28.02 12.86 6.42
C GLY A 275 -29.27 13.70 6.69
N THR A 276 -30.33 13.04 7.12
CA THR A 276 -31.61 13.67 7.55
C THR A 276 -31.97 13.37 8.99
N THR A 277 -31.19 12.53 9.67
CA THR A 277 -31.42 12.06 11.03
C THR A 277 -30.13 12.13 11.83
N VAL A 278 -30.27 12.45 13.13
CA VAL A 278 -29.13 12.55 14.05
C VAL A 278 -28.38 11.22 14.11
N GLY A 279 -27.08 11.27 13.85
CA GLY A 279 -26.21 10.10 13.80
C GLY A 279 -26.09 9.38 12.44
N ASP A 280 -26.79 9.83 11.38
CA ASP A 280 -26.70 9.22 10.04
C ASP A 280 -25.25 9.12 9.51
N ARG A 281 -24.41 10.12 9.83
CA ARG A 281 -22.97 10.18 9.54
C ARG A 281 -22.62 9.80 8.10
N ILE A 282 -23.24 10.46 7.13
CA ILE A 282 -23.05 10.15 5.70
C ILE A 282 -21.57 10.25 5.30
N GLY A 283 -21.11 9.23 4.56
CA GLY A 283 -19.71 9.07 4.14
C GLY A 283 -18.75 8.53 5.21
N VAL A 284 -19.21 8.20 6.44
CA VAL A 284 -18.36 7.68 7.52
C VAL A 284 -17.57 6.41 7.15
N GLY A 285 -18.06 5.62 6.20
CA GLY A 285 -17.35 4.43 5.72
C GLY A 285 -16.28 4.72 4.66
N GLY A 286 -16.25 5.93 4.12
CA GLY A 286 -15.34 6.39 3.07
C GLY A 286 -16.00 6.55 1.71
N VAL A 287 -15.17 6.88 0.72
CA VAL A 287 -15.55 7.03 -0.68
C VAL A 287 -14.62 6.18 -1.54
N THR A 288 -15.21 5.28 -2.33
CA THR A 288 -14.51 4.42 -3.29
C THR A 288 -14.54 5.08 -4.66
N ALA A 289 -13.38 5.49 -5.17
CA ALA A 289 -13.22 5.96 -6.55
C ALA A 289 -13.23 4.77 -7.53
N LEU A 290 -13.90 4.95 -8.68
CA LEU A 290 -13.99 3.94 -9.74
C LEU A 290 -13.06 4.30 -10.91
N ALA A 291 -12.62 3.32 -11.69
CA ALA A 291 -11.67 3.53 -12.80
C ALA A 291 -12.18 4.52 -13.87
N ASN A 292 -13.50 4.63 -14.04
CA ASN A 292 -14.16 5.57 -14.96
C ASN A 292 -14.34 7.00 -14.41
N GLY A 293 -13.79 7.31 -13.24
CA GLY A 293 -13.88 8.63 -12.60
C GLY A 293 -15.18 8.88 -11.81
N ASN A 294 -16.12 7.93 -11.78
CA ASN A 294 -17.27 7.97 -10.86
C ASN A 294 -16.86 7.48 -9.45
N PHE A 295 -17.76 7.58 -8.49
CA PHE A 295 -17.48 7.16 -7.11
C PHE A 295 -18.69 6.59 -6.38
N VAL A 296 -18.43 5.88 -5.29
CA VAL A 296 -19.46 5.27 -4.44
C VAL A 296 -19.20 5.65 -2.99
N VAL A 297 -20.24 6.08 -2.28
CA VAL A 297 -20.20 6.54 -0.89
C VAL A 297 -20.68 5.42 0.04
N ASP A 298 -19.88 5.08 1.05
CA ASP A 298 -20.29 4.19 2.15
C ASP A 298 -20.83 5.02 3.33
N SER A 299 -22.13 4.86 3.59
CA SER A 299 -22.85 5.45 4.72
C SER A 299 -23.45 4.36 5.62
N ARG A 300 -22.63 3.39 6.03
CA ARG A 300 -22.98 2.25 6.91
C ARG A 300 -23.73 2.59 8.22
N TYR A 301 -23.71 3.85 8.67
CA TYR A 301 -24.46 4.31 9.87
C TYR A 301 -25.79 5.01 9.56
N TRP A 302 -26.19 5.13 8.29
CA TRP A 302 -27.48 5.72 7.92
C TRP A 302 -28.65 4.93 8.53
N GLY A 303 -29.60 5.66 9.12
CA GLY A 303 -30.71 5.10 9.90
C GLY A 303 -32.07 5.06 9.20
N ASN A 304 -32.18 5.56 7.97
CA ASN A 304 -33.43 5.65 7.20
C ASN A 304 -34.57 6.32 7.99
N GLY A 305 -34.30 7.51 8.56
CA GLY A 305 -35.27 8.26 9.36
C GLY A 305 -35.40 7.82 10.83
N VAL A 306 -34.69 6.77 11.27
CA VAL A 306 -34.75 6.23 12.63
C VAL A 306 -33.44 6.52 13.39
N PRO A 307 -33.42 7.42 14.40
CA PRO A 307 -32.22 7.76 15.16
C PRO A 307 -31.59 6.52 15.81
N GLY A 308 -30.26 6.37 15.65
CA GLY A 308 -29.50 5.24 16.22
C GLY A 308 -29.77 3.87 15.56
N SER A 309 -30.55 3.82 14.49
CA SER A 309 -30.60 2.66 13.59
C SER A 309 -29.42 2.70 12.63
N HIS A 310 -28.83 1.55 12.32
CA HIS A 310 -27.72 1.45 11.36
C HIS A 310 -28.08 0.42 10.27
N VAL A 311 -29.02 0.77 9.40
CA VAL A 311 -29.34 -0.07 8.22
C VAL A 311 -28.21 0.01 7.19
N GLY A 312 -27.54 1.16 7.13
CA GLY A 312 -26.50 1.48 6.16
C GLY A 312 -27.05 1.78 4.77
N ALA A 313 -26.32 2.61 4.04
CA ALA A 313 -26.61 2.99 2.67
C ALA A 313 -25.33 3.05 1.83
N VAL A 314 -25.45 2.64 0.57
CA VAL A 314 -24.43 2.79 -0.46
C VAL A 314 -24.99 3.59 -1.62
N THR A 315 -24.38 4.73 -1.92
CA THR A 315 -24.84 5.69 -2.93
C THR A 315 -23.81 5.81 -4.05
N TRP A 316 -24.16 5.48 -5.29
CA TRP A 316 -23.31 5.74 -6.46
C TRP A 316 -23.52 7.17 -6.97
N ILE A 317 -22.45 7.83 -7.41
CA ILE A 317 -22.47 9.23 -7.84
C ILE A 317 -21.56 9.43 -9.07
N SER A 318 -22.09 10.15 -10.06
CA SER A 318 -21.33 10.56 -11.26
C SER A 318 -20.26 11.58 -10.89
N GLY A 319 -18.98 11.18 -10.95
CA GLY A 319 -17.84 12.06 -10.68
C GLY A 319 -17.44 12.94 -11.87
N THR A 320 -18.27 12.97 -12.93
CA THR A 320 -18.08 13.79 -14.14
C THR A 320 -19.18 14.85 -14.34
N THR A 321 -20.37 14.64 -13.74
CA THR A 321 -21.54 15.53 -13.93
C THR A 321 -22.34 15.80 -12.66
N GLY A 322 -22.13 15.03 -11.59
CA GLY A 322 -22.94 15.06 -10.38
C GLY A 322 -22.21 15.64 -9.18
N GLN A 323 -22.51 16.90 -8.85
CA GLN A 323 -22.41 17.32 -7.46
C GLN A 323 -23.31 16.38 -6.62
N PRO A 324 -22.81 15.73 -5.55
CA PRO A 324 -23.64 15.02 -4.60
C PRO A 324 -24.55 16.06 -3.94
N THR A 325 -25.87 15.95 -4.09
CA THR A 325 -26.81 16.97 -3.58
C THR A 325 -28.06 16.34 -2.99
N GLY A 326 -28.51 16.87 -1.84
CA GLY A 326 -29.68 16.40 -1.13
C GLY A 326 -29.43 15.19 -0.23
N ALA A 327 -30.53 14.57 0.23
CA ALA A 327 -30.49 13.52 1.23
C ALA A 327 -30.10 12.14 0.66
N VAL A 328 -29.50 11.30 1.50
CA VAL A 328 -29.52 9.83 1.30
C VAL A 328 -30.94 9.32 1.48
N THR A 329 -31.43 8.51 0.53
CA THR A 329 -32.80 7.96 0.54
C THR A 329 -32.83 6.50 0.05
N ILE A 330 -33.95 5.83 0.31
CA ILE A 330 -34.26 4.50 -0.26
C ILE A 330 -34.36 4.48 -1.80
N THR A 331 -34.38 5.65 -2.47
CA THR A 331 -34.53 5.77 -3.93
C THR A 331 -33.24 6.09 -4.66
N ASN A 332 -32.18 6.55 -3.96
CA ASN A 332 -30.87 6.83 -4.55
C ASN A 332 -29.75 5.89 -4.06
N SER A 333 -30.06 4.99 -3.13
CA SER A 333 -29.07 4.14 -2.46
C SER A 333 -29.53 2.68 -2.35
N LEU A 334 -28.56 1.78 -2.32
CA LEU A 334 -28.73 0.40 -1.86
C LEU A 334 -28.68 0.37 -0.33
N TYR A 335 -29.67 -0.19 0.35
CA TYR A 335 -29.81 -0.06 1.81
C TYR A 335 -30.29 -1.34 2.53
N GLY A 336 -30.00 -1.42 3.84
CA GLY A 336 -30.43 -2.54 4.69
C GLY A 336 -31.91 -2.49 5.09
N THR A 337 -32.54 -3.64 5.29
CA THR A 337 -33.95 -3.74 5.73
C THR A 337 -34.11 -3.94 7.24
N GLN A 338 -33.02 -4.19 7.97
CA GLN A 338 -33.02 -4.41 9.43
C GLN A 338 -31.91 -3.60 10.13
N PRO A 339 -32.11 -3.14 11.37
CA PRO A 339 -31.09 -2.42 12.12
C PRO A 339 -29.79 -3.20 12.27
N ASN A 340 -28.66 -2.50 12.22
CA ASN A 340 -27.28 -3.00 12.31
C ASN A 340 -26.80 -3.86 11.13
N GLN A 341 -27.59 -4.02 10.05
CA GLN A 341 -27.12 -4.64 8.80
C GLN A 341 -25.98 -3.87 8.12
N SER A 342 -25.84 -2.56 8.39
CA SER A 342 -24.66 -1.75 8.04
C SER A 342 -24.16 -1.92 6.59
N VAL A 343 -25.08 -1.89 5.61
CA VAL A 343 -24.75 -2.10 4.20
C VAL A 343 -23.68 -1.10 3.73
N GLY A 344 -22.60 -1.62 3.13
CA GLY A 344 -21.47 -0.84 2.60
C GLY A 344 -20.08 -1.41 2.88
N TYR A 345 -19.95 -2.38 3.80
CA TYR A 345 -18.62 -2.79 4.28
C TYR A 345 -18.19 -4.21 3.84
N PRO A 346 -17.19 -4.37 2.95
CA PRO A 346 -16.50 -3.36 2.10
C PRO A 346 -17.04 -3.23 0.66
N ILE A 347 -16.87 -2.03 0.08
CA ILE A 347 -16.98 -1.80 -1.38
C ILE A 347 -15.64 -2.12 -2.06
N LEU A 348 -15.68 -2.92 -3.13
CA LEU A 348 -14.57 -3.19 -4.04
C LEU A 348 -14.79 -2.43 -5.35
N ALA A 349 -13.80 -1.63 -5.79
CA ALA A 349 -13.77 -1.12 -7.16
C ALA A 349 -13.22 -2.18 -8.13
N LEU A 350 -13.78 -2.25 -9.34
CA LEU A 350 -13.32 -3.14 -10.40
C LEU A 350 -12.53 -2.36 -11.48
N SER A 351 -11.66 -3.08 -12.18
CA SER A 351 -10.77 -2.59 -13.25
C SER A 351 -11.53 -2.03 -14.46
N ASP A 352 -12.73 -2.55 -14.74
CA ASP A 352 -13.65 -2.09 -15.78
C ASP A 352 -14.45 -0.83 -15.39
N GLY A 353 -14.25 -0.31 -14.17
CA GLY A 353 -14.97 0.84 -13.63
C GLY A 353 -16.30 0.50 -12.97
N ASN A 354 -16.67 -0.77 -12.85
CA ASN A 354 -17.80 -1.23 -12.03
C ASN A 354 -17.36 -1.41 -10.55
N TYR A 355 -18.26 -1.92 -9.70
CA TYR A 355 -17.97 -2.14 -8.28
C TYR A 355 -18.73 -3.35 -7.70
N VAL A 356 -18.33 -3.81 -6.51
CA VAL A 356 -19.02 -4.87 -5.76
C VAL A 356 -19.25 -4.39 -4.33
N VAL A 357 -20.50 -4.45 -3.87
CA VAL A 357 -20.89 -4.16 -2.49
C VAL A 357 -20.94 -5.47 -1.72
N ASN A 358 -19.89 -5.72 -0.92
CA ASN A 358 -19.84 -6.85 -0.02
C ASN A 358 -20.50 -6.47 1.32
N ASN A 359 -21.18 -7.41 1.97
CA ASN A 359 -21.69 -7.25 3.33
C ASN A 359 -21.82 -8.59 4.06
N ARG A 360 -20.79 -8.97 4.80
CA ARG A 360 -20.80 -10.15 5.69
C ARG A 360 -21.91 -10.17 6.76
N PHE A 361 -22.42 -9.01 7.17
CA PHE A 361 -23.43 -8.90 8.24
C PHE A 361 -24.86 -9.07 7.73
N TRP A 362 -25.04 -9.27 6.42
CA TRP A 362 -26.34 -9.48 5.80
C TRP A 362 -27.14 -10.64 6.43
N ASN A 363 -28.45 -10.44 6.61
CA ASN A 363 -29.45 -11.41 7.09
C ASN A 363 -28.94 -12.46 8.10
N ASN A 364 -28.79 -12.08 9.37
CA ASN A 364 -28.23 -12.94 10.43
C ASN A 364 -26.81 -13.49 10.11
N MET A 365 -25.98 -12.67 9.44
CA MET A 365 -24.62 -13.02 9.03
C MET A 365 -24.54 -14.21 8.05
N THR A 366 -25.57 -14.45 7.22
CA THR A 366 -25.37 -15.25 5.99
C THR A 366 -24.33 -14.58 5.09
N GLY A 367 -24.32 -13.25 5.10
CA GLY A 367 -23.48 -12.44 4.23
C GLY A 367 -23.94 -12.46 2.77
N ALA A 368 -23.46 -11.50 1.99
CA ALA A 368 -23.64 -11.46 0.54
C ALA A 368 -22.66 -10.49 -0.18
N ALA A 369 -22.61 -10.59 -1.52
CA ALA A 369 -21.89 -9.69 -2.41
C ALA A 369 -22.74 -9.38 -3.67
N LEU A 370 -23.00 -8.09 -3.92
CA LEU A 370 -23.80 -7.59 -5.05
C LEU A 370 -22.92 -6.79 -6.02
N TRP A 371 -23.05 -7.05 -7.32
CA TRP A 371 -22.36 -6.30 -8.37
C TRP A 371 -23.11 -5.01 -8.71
N GLY A 372 -22.37 -3.93 -8.95
CA GLY A 372 -22.90 -2.60 -9.27
C GLY A 372 -22.32 -2.04 -10.56
N ASN A 373 -23.20 -1.62 -11.47
CA ASN A 373 -22.81 -0.94 -12.69
C ASN A 373 -22.30 0.47 -12.36
N GLY A 374 -21.01 0.71 -12.57
CA GLY A 374 -20.34 1.97 -12.25
C GLY A 374 -20.54 3.09 -13.26
N VAL A 375 -21.25 2.83 -14.37
CA VAL A 375 -21.63 3.80 -15.40
C VAL A 375 -23.06 4.32 -15.20
N THR A 376 -23.98 3.43 -14.78
CA THR A 376 -25.42 3.76 -14.63
C THR A 376 -25.90 3.86 -13.19
N GLY A 377 -25.12 3.41 -12.20
CA GLY A 377 -25.48 3.49 -10.78
C GLY A 377 -26.67 2.63 -10.36
N THR A 378 -26.95 1.52 -11.06
CA THR A 378 -28.20 0.76 -10.92
C THR A 378 -28.33 -0.11 -9.66
N LEU A 379 -27.56 0.16 -8.60
CA LEU A 379 -27.81 -0.40 -7.25
C LEU A 379 -28.58 0.61 -6.39
N HIS A 380 -29.91 0.54 -6.44
CA HIS A 380 -30.81 1.25 -5.53
C HIS A 380 -31.96 0.34 -5.09
N GLY A 381 -32.48 0.60 -3.89
CA GLY A 381 -33.54 -0.23 -3.29
C GLY A 381 -33.05 -1.10 -2.13
N PRO A 382 -33.94 -1.90 -1.54
CA PRO A 382 -33.57 -2.79 -0.43
C PRO A 382 -32.61 -3.85 -0.94
N TYR A 383 -31.53 -4.07 -0.20
CA TYR A 383 -30.60 -5.17 -0.46
C TYR A 383 -31.38 -6.49 -0.41
N ALA A 384 -31.47 -7.20 -1.54
CA ALA A 384 -32.27 -8.41 -1.69
C ALA A 384 -31.38 -9.52 -2.26
N GLY A 385 -31.24 -10.62 -1.53
CA GLY A 385 -30.27 -11.69 -1.82
C GLY A 385 -30.53 -12.53 -3.09
N ALA A 386 -31.47 -12.11 -3.95
CA ALA A 386 -31.66 -12.70 -5.27
C ALA A 386 -30.68 -12.13 -6.31
N ASP A 387 -30.29 -10.86 -6.16
CA ASP A 387 -29.52 -10.10 -7.14
C ASP A 387 -27.99 -10.17 -6.91
N GLY A 388 -27.55 -11.13 -6.09
CA GLY A 388 -26.12 -11.35 -5.80
C GLY A 388 -25.84 -12.68 -5.11
N LEU A 389 -24.59 -12.87 -4.69
CA LEU A 389 -24.08 -14.10 -4.11
C LEU A 389 -24.31 -14.06 -2.59
N SER A 390 -24.75 -15.16 -1.98
CA SER A 390 -25.16 -15.19 -0.57
C SER A 390 -24.83 -16.50 0.16
N GLY A 391 -24.77 -16.44 1.49
CA GLY A 391 -24.68 -17.64 2.34
C GLY A 391 -26.02 -18.37 2.46
N ALA A 392 -25.96 -19.68 2.67
CA ALA A 392 -27.15 -20.51 2.91
C ALA A 392 -27.56 -20.52 4.40
N ASN A 393 -26.59 -20.34 5.29
CA ASN A 393 -26.73 -20.57 6.73
C ASN A 393 -26.32 -19.33 7.54
N GLN A 394 -26.80 -19.28 8.79
CA GLN A 394 -26.37 -18.29 9.75
C GLN A 394 -24.85 -18.36 9.97
N ASN A 395 -24.18 -17.20 9.97
CA ASN A 395 -22.73 -17.05 10.11
C ASN A 395 -21.85 -17.57 8.95
N ASP A 396 -22.41 -17.80 7.75
CA ASP A 396 -21.60 -18.07 6.55
C ASP A 396 -20.70 -16.87 6.16
N GLU A 397 -21.03 -15.64 6.60
CA GLU A 397 -20.29 -14.38 6.36
C GLU A 397 -19.78 -14.20 4.90
N VAL A 398 -20.62 -14.54 3.92
CA VAL A 398 -20.31 -14.35 2.49
C VAL A 398 -20.05 -12.88 2.17
N GLY A 399 -19.05 -12.61 1.36
CA GLY A 399 -18.63 -11.23 1.08
C GLY A 399 -18.03 -10.56 2.32
N GLN A 400 -16.99 -11.16 2.89
CA GLN A 400 -16.17 -10.49 3.91
C GLN A 400 -15.23 -9.47 3.27
N TYR A 401 -14.70 -9.81 2.09
CA TYR A 401 -14.06 -8.90 1.15
C TYR A 401 -14.06 -9.54 -0.25
N GLY A 402 -13.59 -8.81 -1.25
CA GLY A 402 -13.35 -9.34 -2.58
C GLY A 402 -12.02 -8.88 -3.16
N VAL A 403 -11.63 -9.49 -4.28
CA VAL A 403 -10.39 -9.19 -5.03
C VAL A 403 -10.79 -8.92 -6.48
N ALA A 404 -10.41 -7.76 -7.01
CA ALA A 404 -10.63 -7.45 -8.43
C ALA A 404 -9.53 -8.08 -9.29
N LEU A 405 -9.90 -8.60 -10.47
CA LEU A 405 -8.97 -9.11 -11.48
C LEU A 405 -8.86 -8.09 -12.64
N GLU A 406 -7.82 -8.19 -13.45
CA GLU A 406 -7.49 -7.19 -14.49
C GLU A 406 -8.52 -7.10 -15.64
N ASN A 407 -9.37 -8.11 -15.79
CA ASN A 407 -10.37 -8.25 -16.86
C ASN A 407 -11.82 -7.89 -16.44
N GLY A 408 -12.01 -7.31 -15.25
CA GLY A 408 -13.32 -6.99 -14.66
C GLY A 408 -13.99 -8.16 -13.93
N GLU A 409 -13.42 -9.36 -13.96
CA GLU A 409 -13.82 -10.44 -13.06
C GLU A 409 -13.41 -10.14 -11.61
N TYR A 410 -14.00 -10.86 -10.66
CA TYR A 410 -13.68 -10.70 -9.25
C TYR A 410 -13.80 -12.00 -8.46
N LEU A 411 -13.11 -12.06 -7.32
CA LEU A 411 -13.23 -13.12 -6.33
C LEU A 411 -14.03 -12.59 -5.13
N VAL A 412 -14.97 -13.37 -4.61
CA VAL A 412 -15.65 -13.10 -3.34
C VAL A 412 -15.07 -14.03 -2.27
N VAL A 413 -14.45 -13.47 -1.24
CA VAL A 413 -13.79 -14.22 -0.17
C VAL A 413 -14.69 -14.24 1.08
N SER A 414 -14.94 -15.45 1.57
CA SER A 414 -15.94 -15.74 2.61
C SER A 414 -15.29 -16.63 3.68
N GLN A 415 -14.50 -16.05 4.59
CA GLN A 415 -13.63 -16.81 5.51
C GLN A 415 -14.38 -17.69 6.52
N ARG A 416 -15.68 -17.51 6.73
CA ARG A 416 -16.45 -18.28 7.73
C ARG A 416 -17.54 -19.20 7.17
N TRP A 417 -17.66 -19.28 5.85
CA TRP A 417 -18.61 -20.16 5.16
C TRP A 417 -18.56 -21.61 5.68
N ALA A 418 -19.73 -22.23 5.81
CA ALA A 418 -19.93 -23.60 6.28
C ALA A 418 -19.14 -23.91 7.57
N SER A 419 -19.54 -23.28 8.68
CA SER A 419 -18.95 -23.50 10.01
C SER A 419 -17.43 -23.29 10.06
N THR A 420 -16.94 -22.20 9.46
CA THR A 420 -15.51 -21.83 9.39
C THR A 420 -14.62 -22.72 8.54
N THR A 421 -15.21 -23.39 7.54
CA THR A 421 -14.47 -24.03 6.44
C THR A 421 -13.91 -22.98 5.46
N GLY A 422 -14.70 -21.93 5.20
CA GLY A 422 -14.33 -20.84 4.29
C GLY A 422 -14.47 -21.20 2.81
N ALA A 423 -14.75 -20.19 1.99
CA ALA A 423 -14.92 -20.32 0.54
C ALA A 423 -14.42 -19.10 -0.25
N ILE A 424 -13.96 -19.34 -1.47
CA ILE A 424 -13.67 -18.33 -2.49
C ILE A 424 -14.49 -18.67 -3.75
N THR A 425 -15.35 -17.74 -4.17
CA THR A 425 -16.16 -17.86 -5.39
C THR A 425 -15.58 -16.94 -6.47
N LYS A 426 -15.35 -17.47 -7.68
CA LYS A 426 -14.99 -16.64 -8.85
C LYS A 426 -16.25 -16.14 -9.53
N CYS A 427 -16.26 -14.86 -9.88
CA CYS A 427 -17.40 -14.14 -10.42
C CYS A 427 -17.03 -13.42 -11.72
N ALA A 428 -17.89 -13.57 -12.73
CA ALA A 428 -17.65 -13.06 -14.08
C ALA A 428 -17.72 -11.53 -14.18
N ALA A 429 -17.04 -10.97 -15.18
CA ALA A 429 -17.06 -9.55 -15.49
C ALA A 429 -18.44 -9.09 -15.99
N ASN A 430 -18.76 -7.80 -15.76
CA ASN A 430 -19.97 -7.14 -16.26
C ASN A 430 -21.32 -7.82 -15.91
N GLY A 431 -21.38 -8.60 -14.82
CA GLY A 431 -22.61 -9.29 -14.41
C GLY A 431 -22.67 -9.59 -12.92
N ALA A 432 -23.89 -9.75 -12.41
CA ALA A 432 -24.10 -10.19 -11.04
C ALA A 432 -23.75 -11.67 -10.89
N CYS A 433 -22.80 -11.96 -10.01
CA CYS A 433 -22.58 -13.29 -9.46
C CYS A 433 -23.74 -13.60 -8.51
N THR A 434 -24.70 -14.46 -8.90
CA THR A 434 -25.96 -14.67 -8.17
C THR A 434 -26.09 -16.06 -7.55
N GLY A 435 -26.85 -16.15 -6.46
CA GLY A 435 -27.25 -17.41 -5.83
C GLY A 435 -26.52 -17.70 -4.53
N ILE A 436 -26.23 -18.98 -4.29
CA ILE A 436 -25.74 -19.49 -3.00
C ILE A 436 -24.30 -20.03 -3.15
N VAL A 437 -23.45 -19.76 -2.17
CA VAL A 437 -22.10 -20.31 -2.06
C VAL A 437 -22.15 -21.80 -1.70
N THR A 438 -21.49 -22.63 -2.51
CA THR A 438 -21.40 -24.09 -2.35
C THR A 438 -19.99 -24.60 -2.71
N ALA A 439 -19.63 -25.80 -2.28
CA ALA A 439 -18.39 -26.46 -2.71
C ALA A 439 -18.34 -26.83 -4.21
N ALA A 440 -19.43 -26.66 -4.95
CA ALA A 440 -19.51 -26.94 -6.40
C ALA A 440 -19.27 -25.70 -7.27
N ASN A 441 -19.43 -24.48 -6.73
CA ASN A 441 -19.17 -23.21 -7.42
C ASN A 441 -18.12 -22.34 -6.70
N SER A 442 -17.44 -22.89 -5.69
CA SER A 442 -16.43 -22.20 -4.90
C SER A 442 -15.31 -23.17 -4.51
N LEU A 443 -14.08 -22.67 -4.45
CA LEU A 443 -12.96 -23.36 -3.82
C LEU A 443 -13.06 -23.20 -2.30
N THR A 444 -12.91 -24.29 -1.56
CA THR A 444 -13.09 -24.35 -0.10
C THR A 444 -11.82 -24.84 0.60
N SER A 445 -11.65 -24.52 1.89
CA SER A 445 -10.54 -25.07 2.68
C SER A 445 -10.92 -26.41 3.36
N ASN A 446 -9.98 -26.96 4.13
CA ASN A 446 -10.08 -28.25 4.80
C ASN A 446 -10.43 -28.07 6.28
N GLY A 447 -11.72 -28.19 6.60
CA GLY A 447 -12.22 -28.47 7.96
C GLY A 447 -12.41 -27.25 8.88
N PRO A 448 -12.84 -27.49 10.13
CA PRO A 448 -13.26 -26.43 11.04
C PRO A 448 -12.08 -25.53 11.46
N GLY A 449 -12.16 -24.25 11.11
CA GLY A 449 -11.16 -23.25 11.46
C GLY A 449 -10.04 -23.05 10.43
N GLY A 450 -10.10 -23.74 9.27
CA GLY A 450 -9.24 -23.43 8.12
C GLY A 450 -9.66 -22.14 7.40
N GLY A 451 -10.94 -21.76 7.45
CA GLY A 451 -11.41 -20.57 6.74
C GLY A 451 -10.75 -19.25 7.20
N TYR A 452 -10.23 -19.16 8.42
CA TYR A 452 -9.65 -17.93 8.98
C TYR A 452 -8.35 -17.47 8.28
N GLY A 453 -7.53 -18.40 7.77
CA GLY A 453 -6.32 -18.09 7.01
C GLY A 453 -6.57 -17.86 5.53
N LEU A 454 -7.80 -18.14 5.05
CA LEU A 454 -8.18 -18.14 3.64
C LEU A 454 -8.15 -16.73 3.02
N SER A 455 -7.44 -16.58 1.91
CA SER A 455 -7.24 -15.34 1.20
C SER A 455 -6.94 -15.55 -0.28
N ALA A 456 -7.05 -14.48 -1.07
CA ALA A 456 -6.61 -14.46 -2.45
C ALA A 456 -5.91 -13.14 -2.80
N VAL A 457 -5.00 -13.19 -3.77
CA VAL A 457 -4.28 -12.02 -4.32
C VAL A 457 -4.22 -12.14 -5.84
N ALA A 458 -4.63 -11.08 -6.54
CA ALA A 458 -4.50 -10.98 -7.99
C ALA A 458 -3.04 -10.75 -8.41
N LEU A 459 -2.65 -11.31 -9.55
CA LEU A 459 -1.33 -11.18 -10.15
C LEU A 459 -1.36 -10.21 -11.35
N ARG A 460 -0.19 -9.66 -11.73
CA ARG A 460 0.00 -8.66 -12.80
C ARG A 460 -0.11 -9.22 -14.24
N ASP A 461 -0.77 -10.36 -14.39
CA ASP A 461 -0.96 -11.13 -15.64
C ASP A 461 -2.41 -11.67 -15.75
N GLY A 462 -3.32 -11.16 -14.92
CA GLY A 462 -4.71 -11.59 -14.79
C GLY A 462 -4.92 -12.86 -13.96
N ASN A 463 -3.86 -13.62 -13.64
CA ASN A 463 -3.94 -14.81 -12.81
C ASN A 463 -4.08 -14.45 -11.32
N TYR A 464 -4.18 -15.43 -10.43
CA TYR A 464 -4.33 -15.18 -9.00
C TYR A 464 -3.69 -16.28 -8.15
N VAL A 465 -3.46 -15.97 -6.88
CA VAL A 465 -2.97 -16.92 -5.87
C VAL A 465 -4.02 -17.03 -4.78
N VAL A 466 -4.37 -18.26 -4.42
CA VAL A 466 -5.15 -18.58 -3.23
C VAL A 466 -4.19 -19.02 -2.13
N SER A 467 -4.40 -18.54 -0.91
CA SER A 467 -3.67 -18.95 0.28
C SER A 467 -4.65 -19.33 1.39
N ASP A 468 -4.36 -20.37 2.15
CA ASP A 468 -4.89 -20.52 3.50
C ASP A 468 -3.74 -20.84 4.46
N SER A 469 -3.35 -19.84 5.26
CA SER A 469 -2.32 -19.94 6.31
C SER A 469 -2.73 -20.75 7.55
N THR A 470 -3.95 -21.26 7.58
CA THR A 470 -4.46 -22.19 8.61
C THR A 470 -4.81 -23.57 8.06
N TRP A 471 -4.58 -23.81 6.76
CA TRP A 471 -4.84 -25.10 6.10
C TRP A 471 -4.13 -26.25 6.80
N GLY A 472 -4.80 -27.41 6.85
CA GLY A 472 -4.30 -28.60 7.53
C GLY A 472 -4.47 -29.89 6.74
N ASP A 473 -3.63 -30.86 7.09
CA ASP A 473 -3.54 -32.21 6.51
C ASP A 473 -4.72 -33.15 6.87
N GLY A 474 -5.67 -32.67 7.68
CA GLY A 474 -6.78 -33.46 8.24
C GLY A 474 -6.42 -34.23 9.52
N ILE A 475 -5.17 -34.15 10.01
CA ILE A 475 -4.64 -34.89 11.17
C ILE A 475 -4.31 -33.92 12.33
N ASN A 476 -5.13 -32.86 12.47
CA ASN A 476 -4.99 -31.74 13.42
C ASN A 476 -3.72 -30.88 13.28
N ASN A 477 -2.89 -31.10 12.25
CA ASN A 477 -1.74 -30.25 11.99
C ASN A 477 -2.15 -29.08 11.08
N LYS A 478 -1.85 -27.84 11.48
CA LYS A 478 -1.79 -26.72 10.54
C LYS A 478 -0.45 -26.77 9.83
N LEU A 479 -0.47 -26.60 8.51
CA LEU A 479 0.70 -26.49 7.65
C LEU A 479 0.72 -25.17 6.86
N GLY A 480 -0.47 -24.65 6.55
CA GLY A 480 -0.66 -23.61 5.54
C GLY A 480 -0.49 -24.15 4.12
N ALA A 481 -1.20 -23.55 3.16
CA ALA A 481 -1.15 -23.93 1.76
C ALA A 481 -1.33 -22.71 0.84
N VAL A 482 -0.48 -22.58 -0.17
CA VAL A 482 -0.54 -21.51 -1.19
C VAL A 482 -0.57 -22.11 -2.58
N MET A 483 -1.65 -21.88 -3.32
CA MET A 483 -1.93 -22.46 -4.63
C MET A 483 -2.02 -21.34 -5.68
N TRP A 484 -1.21 -21.42 -6.72
CA TRP A 484 -1.35 -20.57 -7.91
C TRP A 484 -2.54 -21.07 -8.75
N MET A 485 -3.33 -20.15 -9.28
CA MET A 485 -4.52 -20.41 -10.09
C MET A 485 -4.39 -19.70 -11.43
N ASP A 486 -4.75 -20.37 -12.52
CA ASP A 486 -4.94 -19.71 -13.80
C ASP A 486 -6.24 -18.89 -13.77
N LYS A 487 -6.25 -17.75 -14.47
CA LYS A 487 -7.45 -16.94 -14.69
C LYS A 487 -8.61 -17.75 -15.28
N ASP A 488 -8.33 -18.77 -16.09
CA ASP A 488 -9.34 -19.60 -16.77
C ASP A 488 -9.77 -20.83 -15.91
N ASP A 489 -9.20 -21.03 -14.71
CA ASP A 489 -9.56 -22.13 -13.81
C ASP A 489 -10.95 -21.98 -13.16
N VAL A 490 -11.66 -23.11 -13.01
CA VAL A 490 -12.98 -23.20 -12.35
C VAL A 490 -12.80 -23.51 -10.86
N LEU A 491 -12.99 -22.50 -10.00
CA LEU A 491 -12.96 -22.67 -8.54
C LEU A 491 -14.08 -23.59 -8.04
N SER A 492 -13.73 -24.83 -7.72
CA SER A 492 -14.62 -25.84 -7.15
C SER A 492 -13.83 -26.84 -6.29
N GLY A 493 -14.47 -27.48 -5.32
CA GLY A 493 -13.84 -28.48 -4.46
C GLY A 493 -12.94 -27.89 -3.35
N GLN A 494 -11.82 -28.55 -3.08
CA GLN A 494 -10.89 -28.23 -2.00
C GLN A 494 -9.47 -27.94 -2.52
N ILE A 495 -8.67 -27.22 -1.75
CA ILE A 495 -7.25 -26.92 -2.05
C ILE A 495 -6.46 -28.24 -2.18
N ASP A 496 -5.84 -28.48 -3.35
CA ASP A 496 -4.99 -29.64 -3.59
C ASP A 496 -3.55 -29.40 -3.06
N PRO A 497 -3.09 -30.09 -2.00
CA PRO A 497 -1.72 -29.98 -1.55
C PRO A 497 -0.69 -30.46 -2.60
N GLY A 498 -1.11 -31.24 -3.60
CA GLY A 498 -0.29 -31.62 -4.75
C GLY A 498 0.06 -30.47 -5.70
N GLN A 499 -0.71 -29.36 -5.70
CA GLN A 499 -0.40 -28.15 -6.47
C GLN A 499 0.06 -26.96 -5.62
N ALA A 500 0.09 -27.10 -4.29
CA ALA A 500 0.38 -26.01 -3.36
C ALA A 500 1.87 -25.95 -2.93
N LEU A 501 2.27 -24.78 -2.43
CA LEU A 501 3.39 -24.60 -1.51
C LEU A 501 2.86 -24.76 -0.08
N ILE A 502 3.42 -25.71 0.68
CA ILE A 502 2.93 -26.09 2.02
C ILE A 502 4.04 -26.06 3.09
N GLY A 503 3.64 -26.09 4.36
CA GLY A 503 4.52 -26.35 5.49
C GLY A 503 5.08 -27.79 5.52
N THR A 504 5.99 -28.04 6.46
CA THR A 504 6.56 -29.38 6.74
C THR A 504 6.39 -29.81 8.20
N HIS A 505 6.02 -28.90 9.11
CA HIS A 505 5.86 -29.17 10.54
C HIS A 505 4.50 -28.69 11.06
N ALA A 506 4.01 -29.34 12.11
CA ALA A 506 2.75 -28.97 12.74
C ALA A 506 2.81 -27.55 13.34
N ASN A 507 1.83 -26.73 12.99
CA ASN A 507 1.71 -25.29 13.29
C ASN A 507 2.56 -24.38 12.39
N ASP A 508 3.04 -24.88 11.23
CA ASP A 508 3.39 -24.00 10.13
C ASP A 508 2.15 -23.22 9.65
N GLN A 509 2.38 -21.99 9.20
CA GLN A 509 1.38 -21.09 8.63
C GLN A 509 1.94 -20.51 7.33
N VAL A 510 2.17 -21.39 6.35
CA VAL A 510 2.63 -20.99 5.03
C VAL A 510 1.57 -20.15 4.33
N GLY A 511 1.94 -18.94 3.89
CA GLY A 511 1.03 -18.01 3.23
C GLY A 511 0.30 -17.03 4.15
N ASP A 512 0.84 -16.68 5.33
CA ASP A 512 0.24 -15.66 6.21
C ASP A 512 0.12 -14.28 5.53
N ARG A 513 1.00 -13.99 4.56
CA ARG A 513 0.83 -12.91 3.57
C ARG A 513 1.32 -13.34 2.18
N ILE A 514 0.62 -12.89 1.14
CA ILE A 514 1.00 -13.04 -0.28
C ILE A 514 1.20 -11.64 -0.88
N LEU A 515 2.15 -11.50 -1.80
CA LEU A 515 2.45 -10.26 -2.51
C LEU A 515 2.71 -10.54 -4.00
N ALA A 516 1.97 -9.91 -4.90
CA ALA A 516 2.22 -9.97 -6.34
C ALA A 516 3.44 -9.10 -6.73
N VAL A 517 4.37 -9.64 -7.51
CA VAL A 517 5.59 -8.96 -7.97
C VAL A 517 5.67 -8.98 -9.51
N ALA A 518 6.86 -8.79 -10.10
CA ALA A 518 7.05 -8.77 -11.55
C ALA A 518 6.56 -10.05 -12.27
N ASP A 519 6.10 -9.89 -13.51
CA ASP A 519 5.87 -10.97 -14.50
C ASP A 519 5.07 -12.18 -14.00
N GLY A 520 3.97 -11.96 -13.27
CA GLY A 520 3.10 -13.03 -12.75
C GLY A 520 3.69 -13.84 -11.57
N ASN A 521 4.87 -13.45 -11.07
CA ASN A 521 5.50 -14.08 -9.91
C ASN A 521 4.95 -13.48 -8.60
N TYR A 522 5.14 -14.20 -7.50
CA TYR A 522 4.63 -13.79 -6.19
C TYR A 522 5.59 -14.12 -5.05
N VAL A 523 5.45 -13.41 -3.95
CA VAL A 523 6.24 -13.59 -2.73
C VAL A 523 5.32 -14.03 -1.61
N VAL A 524 5.73 -15.09 -0.93
CA VAL A 524 4.98 -15.76 0.14
C VAL A 524 5.71 -15.51 1.46
N ALA A 525 5.12 -14.70 2.35
CA ALA A 525 5.51 -14.71 3.75
C ALA A 525 4.98 -16.00 4.42
N SER A 526 5.68 -16.47 5.43
CA SER A 526 5.27 -17.64 6.21
C SER A 526 5.80 -17.54 7.64
N LEU A 527 4.96 -17.89 8.61
CA LEU A 527 5.42 -18.38 9.90
C LEU A 527 5.71 -19.88 9.74
N TYR A 528 6.91 -20.29 10.11
CA TYR A 528 7.44 -21.62 9.82
C TYR A 528 8.18 -22.17 11.05
N VAL A 529 7.79 -23.36 11.49
CA VAL A 529 8.30 -24.08 12.64
C VAL A 529 9.40 -25.03 12.17
N ARG A 530 10.54 -25.03 12.86
CA ARG A 530 11.61 -26.00 12.62
C ARG A 530 12.33 -26.36 13.91
N SER A 531 12.53 -27.64 14.16
CA SER A 531 13.22 -28.14 15.35
C SER A 531 12.64 -27.65 16.70
N GLY A 532 11.36 -27.27 16.71
CA GLY A 532 10.66 -26.69 17.87
C GLY A 532 10.70 -25.15 17.97
N GLU A 533 11.39 -24.46 17.06
CA GLU A 533 11.44 -22.99 17.02
C GLU A 533 10.52 -22.43 15.94
N VAL A 534 9.78 -21.35 16.25
CA VAL A 534 9.05 -20.55 15.26
C VAL A 534 10.02 -19.54 14.61
N ARG A 535 10.00 -19.46 13.29
CA ARG A 535 10.79 -18.52 12.47
C ARG A 535 9.89 -17.88 11.42
N ARG A 536 10.35 -16.81 10.77
CA ARG A 536 9.74 -16.29 9.54
C ARG A 536 10.59 -16.61 8.32
N ALA A 537 9.90 -16.97 7.24
CA ALA A 537 10.44 -17.16 5.91
C ALA A 537 9.74 -16.23 4.92
N VAL A 538 10.48 -15.75 3.92
CA VAL A 538 9.96 -15.01 2.78
C VAL A 538 10.43 -15.74 1.53
N THR A 539 9.50 -16.40 0.84
CA THR A 539 9.76 -17.29 -0.28
C THR A 539 9.33 -16.60 -1.56
N TRP A 540 10.25 -16.35 -2.49
CA TRP A 540 9.88 -15.97 -3.86
C TRP A 540 9.41 -17.20 -4.64
N VAL A 541 8.33 -17.05 -5.39
CA VAL A 541 7.66 -18.14 -6.08
C VAL A 541 7.33 -17.75 -7.52
N ARG A 542 7.69 -18.63 -8.45
CA ARG A 542 7.49 -18.43 -9.89
C ARG A 542 6.02 -18.67 -10.28
N GLY A 543 5.46 -17.77 -11.09
CA GLY A 543 4.12 -17.91 -11.67
C GLY A 543 3.99 -19.11 -12.63
N GLY A 544 2.75 -19.40 -13.04
CA GLY A 544 2.45 -20.48 -14.00
C GLY A 544 2.49 -21.90 -13.41
N GLY A 545 2.04 -22.08 -12.16
CA GLY A 545 1.90 -23.39 -11.53
C GLY A 545 3.22 -24.12 -11.19
N LEU A 546 4.35 -23.44 -11.31
CA LEU A 546 5.70 -23.96 -11.02
C LEU A 546 6.09 -23.86 -9.53
N GLY A 547 5.26 -23.19 -8.71
CA GLY A 547 5.57 -22.77 -7.34
C GLY A 547 5.34 -23.78 -6.21
N LYS A 548 5.20 -25.08 -6.51
CA LYS A 548 4.70 -26.10 -5.58
C LYS A 548 5.78 -26.90 -4.85
N GLY A 549 5.44 -27.44 -3.68
CA GLY A 549 6.34 -28.19 -2.81
C GLY A 549 6.29 -27.70 -1.36
N SER A 550 7.44 -27.68 -0.68
CA SER A 550 7.54 -27.30 0.74
C SER A 550 8.37 -26.05 0.97
N VAL A 551 8.09 -25.29 2.03
CA VAL A 551 8.93 -24.20 2.53
C VAL A 551 10.14 -24.74 3.31
N THR A 552 11.34 -24.19 3.06
CA THR A 552 12.64 -24.66 3.56
C THR A 552 13.65 -23.51 3.62
N GLU A 553 14.81 -23.70 4.26
CA GLU A 553 15.89 -22.68 4.27
C GLU A 553 16.57 -22.49 2.91
N PHE A 554 16.62 -23.55 2.09
CA PHE A 554 17.07 -23.47 0.69
C PHE A 554 16.01 -22.81 -0.21
N ASN A 555 14.75 -22.82 0.23
CA ASN A 555 13.60 -22.09 -0.28
C ASN A 555 13.84 -20.60 -0.52
N SER A 556 14.32 -19.95 0.55
CA SER A 556 13.71 -18.71 1.02
C SER A 556 14.71 -17.82 1.74
N PHE A 557 14.38 -16.53 1.83
CA PHE A 557 15.01 -15.63 2.80
C PHE A 557 14.44 -15.96 4.20
N THR A 558 15.29 -16.11 5.22
CA THR A 558 14.89 -16.60 6.55
C THR A 558 15.48 -15.79 7.69
N GLY A 559 14.71 -15.70 8.79
CA GLY A 559 15.16 -15.12 10.06
C GLY A 559 15.45 -16.17 11.12
N THR A 560 16.01 -15.73 12.24
CA THR A 560 16.11 -16.55 13.47
C THR A 560 14.99 -16.17 14.46
N PRO A 561 14.74 -16.95 15.52
CA PRO A 561 13.75 -16.57 16.54
C PRO A 561 14.11 -15.28 17.30
N THR A 562 15.41 -14.93 17.36
CA THR A 562 15.93 -13.71 17.99
C THR A 562 16.11 -12.54 17.01
N ALA A 563 16.06 -12.81 15.71
CA ALA A 563 16.15 -11.83 14.64
C ALA A 563 15.13 -12.16 13.54
N PRO A 564 13.82 -12.05 13.83
CA PRO A 564 12.75 -12.31 12.86
C PRO A 564 12.77 -11.29 11.73
N ILE A 565 12.32 -11.74 10.55
CA ILE A 565 12.24 -10.97 9.31
C ILE A 565 10.79 -10.84 8.82
N GLY A 566 10.56 -10.01 7.81
CA GLY A 566 9.32 -10.04 7.04
C GLY A 566 8.06 -9.81 7.87
N ALA A 567 8.12 -8.83 8.78
CA ALA A 567 6.91 -8.27 9.38
C ALA A 567 6.04 -7.59 8.30
N ASP A 568 6.71 -7.02 7.30
CA ASP A 568 6.10 -6.44 6.11
C ASP A 568 6.77 -6.92 4.83
N ILE A 569 5.99 -7.09 3.77
CA ILE A 569 6.47 -7.26 2.39
C ILE A 569 5.67 -6.31 1.49
N ILE A 570 6.39 -5.52 0.68
CA ILE A 570 5.85 -4.39 -0.09
C ILE A 570 6.33 -4.51 -1.54
N ALA A 571 5.41 -4.42 -2.51
CA ALA A 571 5.76 -4.43 -3.94
C ALA A 571 6.13 -3.03 -4.41
N LEU A 572 7.10 -2.96 -5.32
CA LEU A 572 7.60 -1.73 -5.93
C LEU A 572 7.03 -1.56 -7.34
N ALA A 573 7.09 -0.34 -7.86
CA ALA A 573 6.49 0.01 -9.16
C ALA A 573 7.05 -0.84 -10.31
N ASP A 574 8.39 -0.98 -10.39
CA ASP A 574 9.10 -1.78 -11.39
C ASP A 574 8.91 -3.30 -11.24
N GLY A 575 8.19 -3.74 -10.19
CA GLY A 575 7.91 -5.13 -9.90
C GLY A 575 8.87 -5.79 -8.93
N ASN A 576 9.90 -5.08 -8.45
CA ASN A 576 10.72 -5.52 -7.31
C ASN A 576 9.93 -5.49 -5.98
N TYR A 577 10.55 -5.88 -4.88
CA TYR A 577 9.92 -5.84 -3.56
C TYR A 577 10.88 -5.48 -2.42
N VAL A 578 10.31 -4.97 -1.33
CA VAL A 578 11.00 -4.70 -0.06
C VAL A 578 10.49 -5.66 1.01
N ILE A 579 11.42 -6.16 1.85
CA ILE A 579 11.11 -6.90 3.08
C ILE A 579 11.46 -5.99 4.27
N ARG A 580 10.47 -5.62 5.08
CA ARG A 580 10.69 -4.87 6.34
C ARG A 580 10.74 -5.84 7.50
N SER A 581 11.85 -5.78 8.22
CA SER A 581 12.19 -6.69 9.31
C SER A 581 12.39 -5.88 10.59
N GLU A 582 11.32 -5.22 11.07
CA GLU A 582 11.37 -4.23 12.17
C GLU A 582 11.93 -4.79 13.49
N GLN A 583 11.71 -6.07 13.77
CA GLN A 583 12.17 -6.77 14.98
C GLN A 583 13.48 -7.55 14.76
N TRP A 584 14.15 -7.35 13.63
CA TRP A 584 15.45 -7.99 13.38
C TRP A 584 16.51 -7.44 14.35
N SER A 585 17.31 -8.34 14.92
CA SER A 585 18.38 -8.00 15.86
C SER A 585 19.74 -8.34 15.26
N SER A 586 20.72 -7.44 15.40
CA SER A 586 22.11 -7.72 15.04
C SER A 586 22.87 -8.32 16.22
N SER A 587 24.15 -8.66 16.03
CA SER A 587 25.00 -9.15 17.12
C SER A 587 25.22 -8.06 18.18
N GLY A 588 24.42 -8.10 19.26
CA GLY A 588 24.49 -7.16 20.38
C GLY A 588 23.48 -6.01 20.35
N VAL A 589 22.58 -5.93 19.35
CA VAL A 589 21.57 -4.86 19.27
C VAL A 589 20.17 -5.45 19.03
N SER A 590 19.28 -5.33 20.03
CA SER A 590 17.89 -5.80 19.96
C SER A 590 17.03 -4.91 19.08
N ASN A 591 16.17 -5.52 18.25
CA ASN A 591 15.18 -4.80 17.42
C ASN A 591 15.80 -3.61 16.65
N ALA A 592 17.02 -3.80 16.14
CA ALA A 592 17.75 -2.79 15.38
C ALA A 592 17.08 -2.54 14.01
N GLY A 593 16.45 -3.59 13.48
CA GLY A 593 15.68 -3.61 12.24
C GLY A 593 16.53 -3.72 10.98
N ALA A 594 15.88 -4.16 9.91
CA ALA A 594 16.46 -4.16 8.57
C ALA A 594 15.39 -3.90 7.50
N ILE A 595 15.78 -3.17 6.45
CA ILE A 595 15.00 -3.01 5.21
C ILE A 595 15.80 -3.68 4.09
N THR A 596 15.23 -4.72 3.49
CA THR A 596 15.89 -5.55 2.45
C THR A 596 15.28 -5.24 1.09
N LEU A 597 16.11 -4.97 0.08
CA LEU A 597 15.67 -4.78 -1.30
C LEU A 597 15.85 -6.08 -2.09
N ALA A 598 14.81 -6.53 -2.79
CA ALA A 598 14.76 -7.85 -3.41
C ALA A 598 14.21 -7.80 -4.85
N ASN A 599 14.76 -8.63 -5.73
CA ASN A 599 14.41 -8.66 -7.14
C ASN A 599 13.10 -9.44 -7.36
N GLY A 600 12.10 -8.84 -8.00
CA GLY A 600 10.80 -9.48 -8.26
C GLY A 600 10.82 -10.62 -9.28
N ARG A 601 11.92 -10.76 -10.04
CA ARG A 601 12.12 -11.76 -11.10
C ARG A 601 12.99 -12.94 -10.68
N GLN A 602 13.62 -12.87 -9.51
CA GLN A 602 14.68 -13.78 -9.06
C GLN A 602 14.49 -14.12 -7.59
N ARG A 603 15.09 -15.23 -7.16
CA ARG A 603 14.87 -15.81 -5.85
C ARG A 603 15.81 -15.20 -4.81
N LEU A 604 15.27 -14.56 -3.79
CA LEU A 604 16.05 -14.23 -2.59
C LEU A 604 16.12 -15.43 -1.63
N VAL A 605 17.33 -15.79 -1.22
CA VAL A 605 17.61 -16.86 -0.23
C VAL A 605 18.58 -16.37 0.85
N GLY A 606 18.66 -17.10 1.96
CA GLY A 606 19.64 -16.83 3.02
C GLY A 606 19.10 -15.90 4.11
N HIS A 607 19.83 -14.84 4.44
CA HIS A 607 19.59 -13.98 5.61
C HIS A 607 19.97 -12.50 5.37
N VAL A 608 19.50 -11.63 6.27
CA VAL A 608 19.80 -10.18 6.30
C VAL A 608 21.31 -9.94 6.40
N ALA A 609 21.86 -9.23 5.42
CA ALA A 609 23.28 -8.92 5.31
C ALA A 609 23.50 -7.55 4.65
N ALA A 610 24.69 -6.95 4.82
CA ALA A 610 24.98 -5.61 4.31
C ALA A 610 24.95 -5.47 2.77
N TRP A 611 24.91 -6.56 2.02
CA TRP A 611 24.77 -6.54 0.55
C TRP A 611 23.32 -6.60 0.04
N ASN A 612 22.34 -6.99 0.88
CA ASN A 612 20.91 -7.04 0.53
C ASN A 612 20.02 -6.14 1.40
N SER A 613 20.48 -5.74 2.59
CA SER A 613 19.72 -4.95 3.54
C SER A 613 20.46 -3.69 4.03
N VAL A 614 19.71 -2.60 4.21
CA VAL A 614 20.10 -1.54 5.14
C VAL A 614 19.68 -1.99 6.54
N THR A 615 20.67 -2.21 7.42
CA THR A 615 20.45 -2.60 8.82
C THR A 615 20.54 -1.40 9.76
N GLY A 616 19.67 -1.33 10.76
CA GLY A 616 19.83 -0.39 11.87
C GLY A 616 20.93 -0.82 12.84
N ASN A 617 21.47 0.15 13.59
CA ASN A 617 22.58 -0.03 14.54
C ASN A 617 22.22 0.42 15.98
N VAL A 618 20.97 0.82 16.23
CA VAL A 618 20.50 1.32 17.54
C VAL A 618 19.35 0.45 18.04
N ALA A 619 19.39 0.09 19.33
CA ALA A 619 18.39 -0.77 19.95
C ALA A 619 16.99 -0.14 19.90
N GLU A 620 15.98 -0.97 19.63
CA GLU A 620 14.58 -0.56 19.41
C GLU A 620 14.40 0.50 18.31
N GLY A 621 15.36 0.57 17.37
CA GLY A 621 15.31 1.48 16.21
C GLY A 621 14.54 0.93 15.00
N GLY A 622 14.29 -0.37 14.95
CA GLY A 622 13.88 -1.07 13.73
C GLY A 622 12.47 -0.77 13.23
N SER A 623 11.50 -0.59 14.14
CA SER A 623 10.15 -0.09 13.82
C SER A 623 10.12 1.40 13.45
N LEU A 624 11.27 2.08 13.55
CA LEU A 624 11.45 3.49 13.20
C LEU A 624 12.25 3.66 11.89
N LEU A 625 12.54 2.57 11.19
CA LEU A 625 13.12 2.59 9.85
C LEU A 625 12.01 2.86 8.82
N VAL A 626 12.10 4.03 8.19
CA VAL A 626 11.26 4.44 7.05
C VAL A 626 12.03 4.24 5.75
N HIS A 627 11.33 4.08 4.63
CA HIS A 627 11.97 3.91 3.33
C HIS A 627 11.09 4.42 2.19
N ASP A 628 11.73 4.72 1.07
CA ASP A 628 11.10 4.97 -0.24
C ASP A 628 12.05 4.49 -1.36
N TYR A 629 11.61 4.47 -2.62
CA TYR A 629 12.30 3.80 -3.72
C TYR A 629 12.32 4.61 -5.02
N ASP A 630 13.49 4.73 -5.64
CA ASP A 630 13.67 5.18 -7.01
C ASP A 630 13.70 3.96 -7.96
N PRO A 631 12.62 3.68 -8.72
CA PRO A 631 12.58 2.58 -9.67
C PRO A 631 13.45 2.82 -10.92
N THR A 632 13.83 4.07 -11.22
CA THR A 632 14.67 4.41 -12.37
C THR A 632 16.13 4.05 -12.10
N ARG A 633 16.57 4.20 -10.84
CA ARG A 633 17.94 3.86 -10.38
C ARG A 633 18.00 2.55 -9.58
N GLN A 634 16.87 1.85 -9.46
CA GLN A 634 16.65 0.68 -8.60
C GLN A 634 17.27 0.86 -7.19
N ARG A 635 17.00 2.03 -6.60
CA ARG A 635 17.66 2.53 -5.39
C ARG A 635 16.66 2.73 -4.26
N LEU A 636 16.91 2.03 -3.16
CA LEU A 636 16.20 2.20 -1.90
C LEU A 636 16.83 3.36 -1.11
N VAL A 637 15.98 4.26 -0.61
CA VAL A 637 16.35 5.35 0.31
C VAL A 637 15.79 4.98 1.68
N VAL A 638 16.62 4.86 2.72
CA VAL A 638 16.20 4.43 4.07
C VAL A 638 16.50 5.51 5.10
N GLY A 639 15.46 6.00 5.77
CA GLY A 639 15.57 6.93 6.90
C GLY A 639 15.82 6.18 8.21
N LYS A 640 16.93 6.51 8.87
CA LYS A 640 17.43 5.86 10.09
C LYS A 640 17.43 6.86 11.25
N ARG A 641 16.26 7.40 11.60
CA ARG A 641 16.15 8.56 12.52
C ARG A 641 16.82 8.43 13.89
N LYS A 642 17.00 7.21 14.40
CA LYS A 642 17.76 6.94 15.65
C LYS A 642 19.28 7.06 15.50
N GLU A 643 19.79 6.99 14.28
CA GLU A 643 21.21 7.16 13.92
C GLU A 643 21.50 8.56 13.33
N ASN A 644 20.49 9.43 13.19
CA ASN A 644 20.57 10.71 12.47
C ASN A 644 21.21 10.55 11.08
N LYS A 645 20.62 9.68 10.27
CA LYS A 645 21.20 9.20 9.02
C LYS A 645 20.12 8.82 8.00
N VAL A 646 20.44 9.00 6.72
CA VAL A 646 19.77 8.34 5.60
C VAL A 646 20.80 7.46 4.89
N THR A 647 20.41 6.25 4.49
CA THR A 647 21.26 5.34 3.73
C THR A 647 20.64 5.06 2.37
N LEU A 648 21.42 5.23 1.31
CA LEU A 648 21.06 4.84 -0.06
C LEU A 648 21.61 3.44 -0.34
N LEU A 649 20.76 2.50 -0.80
CA LEU A 649 21.15 1.14 -1.22
C LEU A 649 20.76 0.97 -2.69
N THR A 650 21.73 0.69 -3.57
CA THR A 650 21.48 0.48 -5.01
C THR A 650 21.53 -1.00 -5.34
N MET A 651 20.51 -1.54 -6.01
CA MET A 651 20.54 -2.92 -6.50
C MET A 651 21.51 -3.05 -7.68
N GLU A 652 22.53 -3.91 -7.54
CA GLU A 652 23.35 -4.35 -8.67
C GLU A 652 22.80 -5.67 -9.24
N GLN A 653 22.86 -5.84 -10.56
CA GLN A 653 22.20 -6.96 -11.25
C GLN A 653 22.89 -8.33 -11.08
N ILE A 654 23.96 -8.40 -10.28
CA ILE A 654 24.84 -9.57 -10.16
C ILE A 654 24.28 -10.64 -9.20
N PHE A 655 23.35 -10.29 -8.30
CA PHE A 655 22.78 -11.21 -7.30
C PHE A 655 21.73 -12.20 -7.86
N ALA A 656 21.89 -12.57 -9.14
CA ALA A 656 21.08 -13.50 -9.88
C ALA A 656 21.55 -14.95 -9.63
N ASP A 657 21.07 -15.52 -8.53
CA ASP A 657 21.44 -16.83 -7.99
C ASP A 657 22.92 -16.93 -7.51
N ASN A 658 23.21 -17.97 -6.72
CA ASN A 658 24.60 -18.34 -6.43
C ASN A 658 25.22 -18.90 -7.72
N PHE A 659 26.38 -18.38 -8.13
CA PHE A 659 27.14 -18.88 -9.27
C PHE A 659 27.72 -20.30 -9.02
N GLU A 660 26.91 -21.35 -9.24
CA GLU A 660 27.37 -22.71 -9.52
C GLU A 660 26.54 -23.33 -10.68
N PRO A 661 27.09 -24.32 -11.43
CA PRO A 661 26.66 -24.67 -12.80
C PRO A 661 25.59 -25.75 -12.95
#